data_AF-A0A923E2P7-F1
#
_entry.id   AF-A0A923E2P7-F1
#
_cell.length_a   1.000
_cell.length_b   1.000
_cell.length_c   1.000
_cell.angle_alpha   90.00
_cell.angle_beta   90.00
_cell.angle_gamma   90.00
#
_symmetry.space_group_name_H-M   'P 1'
#
loop_
_entity.id
_entity.type
_entity.pdbx_description
1 polymer ?
#
loop_
_entity_poly.entity_id
_entity_poly.type
_entity_poly.pdbx_seq_one_letter_code
_entity_poly.pdbx_strand_id
1 'polypeptide(L)'
;MPLPDDVSGACETLREDLWAVATRISHTQVAADTAAGVPGWSGEAADAYIDSVQRLGEHARSFAEAFAGPRNAILAWSEAVAHARSVTVPDFQARYDQAQADYDNAVNALNDEVRARIAAGEDVSRAEIDMRVDSLKGMRDDTRNEIIGEYSTAMDTLDGEAQTAANAFIGAASSLIGEGPKRTRNEIGAALFNDIPLVDGQAEWEYAQEIAPRIAAALRDEDLTADDLRAIQDTYGALLENPFIANALMEELSADELNGFAVRASALGFEPASPESELVSTVLSEVGTAMVLSTGGVNATGVLTQQNEAFLAARDGLRGTQGTTMDQLVAKQIQEYKDSGRTVYDYADLCEDAPYGEHVGYSIFSQLAGLAAQTNPDLALGPQFYTSDNGPSMADDLVAWDHENSEGAYANRINAGAVMPGVLLTGYDASILDPVHSLALLSDTPDSLEGGAGSEALQAAEGERLDAMRRFLTRDTPFEVGDASMDMTRYLTGHRGRGNEFYGFQDGGEAFGNMISDASSPDPKADLTFPDPADYGGSSDPDYLEAERRYRQASADDERRTQIGANFLFGYEDGLDADHDTWWFGDQDQDHGQDVFGHANSKLRSWAGTILAPHIEGIAGSLDEVAKHNGVVTGAGGRHFIAFDRVMSQRLLGKNGFFTDIGFDNPEISDNGTPDDTSDDFYIGGRAPATDNLLLAAQSAYRADLADAVQGIGGRSINNVTDGWSPLMESLFTAPENASQEAIEALNARNERWQGLIQAGIGAVPFGDILEGAINNEATREVAGYFIEQAKSNGVAPVLDSLLTTDANNTTEKTTRETMVYDYMKDSLYQEISTHGDFTGAQIPLEEHHQKLDTSQQFLDTNGHVIPYDTMRPEQRTAFHNFISENGDSLRYSAASNYVETSVNNARQLHGDARIIYGD
;
A
#
# COMPACT_ATOMS: atom_id res chain seq x y z
N MET A 1 23.50 -42.01 52.67
CA MET A 1 23.03 -41.69 51.31
C MET A 1 21.52 -41.80 51.30
N PRO A 2 20.80 -40.69 51.11
CA PRO A 2 19.34 -40.70 51.09
C PRO A 2 18.82 -41.40 49.83
N LEU A 3 17.61 -41.95 49.91
CA LEU A 3 16.87 -42.40 48.73
C LEU A 3 16.25 -41.17 48.06
N PRO A 4 16.14 -41.12 46.72
CA PRO A 4 15.32 -40.11 46.06
C PRO A 4 13.84 -40.33 46.39
N ASP A 5 13.06 -39.26 46.26
CA ASP A 5 11.63 -39.27 46.54
C ASP A 5 10.88 -40.25 45.62
N ASP A 6 9.81 -40.83 46.14
CA ASP A 6 8.97 -41.75 45.36
C ASP A 6 7.98 -40.98 44.48
N VAL A 7 8.31 -40.86 43.20
CA VAL A 7 7.47 -40.15 42.21
C VAL A 7 6.56 -41.09 41.41
N SER A 8 6.64 -42.41 41.62
CA SER A 8 5.99 -43.42 40.77
C SER A 8 4.47 -43.25 40.67
N GLY A 9 3.80 -43.01 41.80
CA GLY A 9 2.35 -42.79 41.82
C GLY A 9 1.92 -41.51 41.11
N ALA A 10 2.69 -40.43 41.23
CA ALA A 10 2.41 -39.16 40.55
C ALA A 10 2.64 -39.28 39.03
N CYS A 11 3.74 -39.93 38.64
CA CYS A 11 4.06 -40.20 37.24
C CYS A 11 3.00 -41.05 36.56
N GLU A 12 2.54 -42.12 37.22
CA GLU A 12 1.50 -43.00 36.67
C GLU A 12 0.17 -42.27 36.50
N THR A 13 -0.21 -41.43 37.48
CA THR A 13 -1.43 -40.62 37.39
C THR A 13 -1.36 -39.67 36.20
N LEU A 14 -0.27 -38.90 36.08
CA LEU A 14 -0.08 -37.96 34.97
C LEU A 14 -0.04 -38.67 33.62
N ARG A 15 0.60 -39.84 33.54
CA ARG A 15 0.66 -40.67 32.33
C ARG A 15 -0.72 -41.10 31.85
N GLU A 16 -1.56 -41.56 32.78
CA GLU A 16 -2.94 -41.98 32.49
C GLU A 16 -3.83 -40.79 32.12
N ASP A 17 -3.66 -39.64 32.79
CA ASP A 17 -4.39 -38.42 32.44
C ASP A 17 -4.08 -37.95 31.02
N LEU A 18 -2.80 -37.90 30.63
CA LEU A 18 -2.39 -37.55 29.26
C LEU A 18 -2.97 -38.52 28.22
N TRP A 19 -2.97 -39.82 28.53
CA TRP A 19 -3.58 -40.83 27.64
C TRP A 19 -5.10 -40.66 27.52
N ALA A 20 -5.78 -40.39 28.63
CA ALA A 20 -7.22 -40.17 28.65
C ALA A 20 -7.60 -38.91 27.85
N VAL A 21 -6.83 -37.83 27.97
CA VAL A 21 -7.02 -36.60 27.18
C VAL A 21 -6.83 -36.89 25.70
N ALA A 22 -5.70 -37.47 25.30
CA ALA A 22 -5.42 -37.81 23.90
C ALA A 22 -6.54 -38.67 23.29
N THR A 23 -6.98 -39.71 24.01
CA THR A 23 -8.05 -40.61 23.56
C THR A 23 -9.37 -39.86 23.38
N ARG A 24 -9.74 -38.97 24.30
CA ARG A 24 -10.97 -38.18 24.17
C ARG A 24 -10.95 -37.29 22.93
N ILE A 25 -9.81 -36.69 22.62
CA ILE A 25 -9.63 -35.81 21.47
C ILE A 25 -9.73 -36.60 20.16
N SER A 26 -9.06 -37.73 20.05
CA SER A 26 -9.16 -38.62 18.88
C SER A 26 -10.56 -39.17 18.63
N HIS A 27 -11.44 -39.17 19.65
CA HIS A 27 -12.83 -39.63 19.55
C HIS A 27 -13.83 -38.50 19.30
N THR A 28 -13.38 -37.25 19.12
CA THR A 28 -14.26 -36.15 18.71
C THR A 28 -14.80 -36.39 17.31
N GLN A 29 -15.99 -35.84 17.01
CA GLN A 29 -16.59 -35.93 15.68
C GLN A 29 -15.68 -35.32 14.61
N VAL A 30 -15.01 -34.21 14.95
CA VAL A 30 -14.08 -33.50 14.07
C VAL A 30 -12.83 -34.33 13.76
N ALA A 31 -12.23 -35.00 14.76
CA ALA A 31 -11.09 -35.88 14.52
C ALA A 31 -11.45 -37.14 13.69
N ALA A 32 -12.71 -37.58 13.78
CA ALA A 32 -13.23 -38.73 13.04
C ALA A 32 -13.78 -38.37 11.65
N ASP A 33 -13.96 -37.08 11.35
CA ASP A 33 -14.53 -36.63 10.09
C ASP A 33 -13.49 -36.75 8.96
N THR A 34 -13.91 -37.39 7.88
CA THR A 34 -13.14 -37.58 6.64
C THR A 34 -14.00 -37.20 5.43
N ALA A 35 -15.09 -36.47 5.65
CA ALA A 35 -16.05 -36.12 4.61
C ALA A 35 -15.42 -35.26 3.51
N ALA A 36 -15.81 -35.57 2.27
CA ALA A 36 -15.36 -34.89 1.06
C ALA A 36 -16.36 -33.82 0.55
N GLY A 37 -17.41 -33.49 1.32
CA GLY A 37 -18.45 -32.54 0.89
C GLY A 37 -19.69 -32.51 1.77
N VAL A 38 -20.42 -31.38 1.75
CA VAL A 38 -21.75 -31.25 2.37
C VAL A 38 -22.84 -31.58 1.33
N PRO A 39 -23.72 -32.58 1.57
CA PRO A 39 -24.72 -32.97 0.59
C PRO A 39 -25.69 -31.82 0.21
N GLY A 40 -25.69 -31.44 -1.07
CA GLY A 40 -26.59 -30.41 -1.61
C GLY A 40 -26.09 -28.97 -1.51
N TRP A 41 -24.87 -28.75 -1.03
CA TRP A 41 -24.19 -27.46 -1.04
C TRP A 41 -22.92 -27.57 -1.91
N SER A 42 -22.80 -26.73 -2.93
CA SER A 42 -21.70 -26.73 -3.91
C SER A 42 -21.31 -25.30 -4.27
N GLY A 43 -20.03 -25.06 -4.53
CA GLY A 43 -19.44 -23.75 -4.83
C GLY A 43 -18.30 -23.42 -3.87
N GLU A 44 -17.57 -22.34 -4.14
CA GLU A 44 -16.34 -21.96 -3.41
C GLU A 44 -16.54 -21.86 -1.89
N ALA A 45 -17.68 -21.33 -1.44
CA ALA A 45 -18.01 -21.27 -0.01
C ALA A 45 -18.20 -22.67 0.63
N ALA A 46 -18.71 -23.64 -0.14
CA ALA A 46 -18.82 -25.03 0.33
C ALA A 46 -17.45 -25.70 0.40
N ASP A 47 -16.58 -25.41 -0.57
CA ASP A 47 -15.22 -25.94 -0.62
C ASP A 47 -14.34 -25.37 0.50
N ALA A 48 -14.39 -24.06 0.75
CA ALA A 48 -13.69 -23.40 1.86
C ALA A 48 -14.17 -23.90 3.23
N TYR A 49 -15.48 -24.15 3.39
CA TYR A 49 -16.01 -24.76 4.60
C TYR A 49 -15.48 -26.19 4.82
N ILE A 50 -15.44 -27.01 3.76
CA ILE A 50 -14.94 -28.37 3.85
C ILE A 50 -13.44 -28.40 4.12
N ASP A 51 -12.65 -27.53 3.49
CA ASP A 51 -11.22 -27.38 3.77
C ASP A 51 -10.99 -27.01 5.24
N SER A 52 -11.78 -26.08 5.79
CA SER A 52 -11.73 -25.71 7.21
C SER A 52 -12.03 -26.88 8.14
N VAL A 53 -13.05 -27.69 7.84
CA VAL A 53 -13.39 -28.88 8.63
C VAL A 53 -12.29 -29.94 8.55
N GLN A 54 -11.70 -30.15 7.38
CA GLN A 54 -10.62 -31.11 7.17
C GLN A 54 -9.35 -30.72 7.95
N ARG A 55 -8.92 -29.46 7.84
CA ARG A 55 -7.79 -28.93 8.62
C ARG A 55 -8.06 -29.02 10.12
N LEU A 56 -9.26 -28.67 10.58
CA LEU A 56 -9.61 -28.79 12.01
C LEU A 56 -9.55 -30.25 12.48
N GLY A 57 -9.96 -31.20 11.63
CA GLY A 57 -9.81 -32.63 11.85
C GLY A 57 -8.34 -33.09 11.91
N GLU A 58 -7.47 -32.52 11.07
CA GLU A 58 -6.01 -32.73 11.11
C GLU A 58 -5.39 -32.23 12.41
N HIS A 59 -5.71 -30.99 12.83
CA HIS A 59 -5.27 -30.42 14.10
C HIS A 59 -5.69 -31.25 15.30
N ALA A 60 -6.96 -31.67 15.35
CA ALA A 60 -7.45 -32.53 16.44
C ALA A 60 -6.67 -33.86 16.52
N ARG A 61 -6.29 -34.44 15.39
CA ARG A 61 -5.47 -35.66 15.35
C ARG A 61 -4.03 -35.39 15.78
N SER A 62 -3.37 -34.37 15.22
CA SER A 62 -2.00 -33.97 15.58
C SER A 62 -1.87 -33.62 17.06
N PHE A 63 -2.84 -32.90 17.63
CA PHE A 63 -2.89 -32.56 19.04
C PHE A 63 -2.97 -33.80 19.94
N ALA A 64 -3.76 -34.81 19.55
CA ALA A 64 -3.81 -36.08 20.29
C ALA A 64 -2.49 -36.86 20.20
N GLU A 65 -1.79 -36.82 19.07
CA GLU A 65 -0.50 -37.49 18.86
C GLU A 65 0.64 -36.88 19.68
N ALA A 66 0.64 -35.56 19.87
CA ALA A 66 1.68 -34.82 20.60
C ALA A 66 1.85 -35.29 22.06
N PHE A 67 0.81 -35.83 22.69
CA PHE A 67 0.87 -36.36 24.06
C PHE A 67 1.74 -37.62 24.21
N ALA A 68 2.06 -38.32 23.12
CA ALA A 68 2.82 -39.58 23.19
C ALA A 68 4.26 -39.38 23.71
N GLY A 69 4.92 -38.29 23.29
CA GLY A 69 6.29 -37.95 23.71
C GLY A 69 6.41 -37.74 25.22
N PRO A 70 5.67 -36.77 25.81
CA PRO A 70 5.65 -36.53 27.25
C PRO A 70 5.29 -37.77 28.07
N ARG A 71 4.30 -38.55 27.60
CA ARG A 71 3.87 -39.78 28.27
C ARG A 71 4.99 -40.81 28.37
N ASN A 72 5.74 -41.01 27.29
CA ASN A 72 6.87 -41.95 27.27
C ASN A 72 8.03 -41.46 28.14
N ALA A 73 8.29 -40.15 28.15
CA ALA A 73 9.38 -39.56 28.92
C ALA A 73 9.12 -39.62 30.44
N ILE A 74 7.88 -39.42 30.89
CA ILE A 74 7.49 -39.62 32.30
C ILE A 74 7.66 -41.07 32.73
N LEU A 75 7.29 -42.02 31.86
CA LEU A 75 7.48 -43.44 32.16
C LEU A 75 8.96 -43.78 32.37
N ALA A 76 9.82 -43.32 31.45
CA ALA A 76 11.27 -43.52 31.54
C ALA A 76 11.85 -42.91 32.83
N TRP A 77 11.46 -41.69 33.17
CA TRP A 77 11.90 -41.04 34.42
C TRP A 77 11.42 -41.81 35.66
N SER A 78 10.16 -42.24 35.69
CA SER A 78 9.62 -43.06 36.79
C SER A 78 10.38 -44.39 36.94
N GLU A 79 10.72 -45.05 35.84
CA GLU A 79 11.53 -46.27 35.84
C GLU A 79 12.96 -46.01 36.36
N ALA A 80 13.57 -44.90 35.96
CA ALA A 80 14.90 -44.49 36.45
C ALA A 80 14.89 -44.22 37.96
N VAL A 81 13.89 -43.50 38.48
CA VAL A 81 13.73 -43.27 39.93
C VAL A 81 13.49 -44.58 40.68
N ALA A 82 12.62 -45.46 40.14
CA ALA A 82 12.37 -46.76 40.75
C ALA A 82 13.63 -47.63 40.81
N HIS A 83 14.46 -47.62 39.76
CA HIS A 83 15.73 -48.33 39.73
C HIS A 83 16.73 -47.74 40.73
N ALA A 84 16.85 -46.41 40.79
CA ALA A 84 17.72 -45.73 41.74
C ALA A 84 17.37 -46.08 43.20
N ARG A 85 16.08 -46.13 43.52
CA ARG A 85 15.58 -46.47 44.87
C ARG A 85 15.75 -47.94 45.24
N SER A 86 15.51 -48.85 44.29
CA SER A 86 15.47 -50.29 44.57
C SER A 86 16.82 -51.00 44.42
N VAL A 87 17.74 -50.45 43.62
CA VAL A 87 19.00 -51.10 43.29
C VAL A 87 20.19 -50.19 43.58
N THR A 88 20.27 -49.02 42.92
CA THR A 88 21.49 -48.20 42.90
C THR A 88 21.87 -47.65 44.26
N VAL A 89 20.97 -46.94 44.95
CA VAL A 89 21.25 -46.36 46.26
C VAL A 89 21.43 -47.43 47.34
N PRO A 90 20.62 -48.50 47.40
CA PRO A 90 20.88 -49.63 48.31
C PRO A 90 22.24 -50.30 48.11
N ASP A 91 22.71 -50.47 46.86
CA ASP A 91 24.05 -51.01 46.59
C ASP A 91 25.15 -50.10 47.15
N PHE A 92 25.05 -48.79 46.93
CA PHE A 92 25.98 -47.84 47.51
C PHE A 92 25.96 -47.86 49.05
N GLN A 93 24.77 -47.92 49.66
CA GLN A 93 24.63 -48.04 51.11
C GLN A 93 25.33 -49.31 51.64
N ALA A 94 25.12 -50.45 50.98
CA ALA A 94 25.75 -51.72 51.34
C ALA A 94 27.29 -51.66 51.20
N ARG A 95 27.80 -51.10 50.09
CA ARG A 95 29.25 -50.90 49.88
C ARG A 95 29.86 -49.97 50.92
N TYR A 96 29.14 -48.91 51.30
CA TYR A 96 29.58 -47.94 52.30
C TYR A 96 29.66 -48.55 53.72
N ASP A 97 28.69 -49.41 54.05
CA ASP A 97 28.67 -50.19 55.30
C ASP A 97 29.75 -51.28 55.29
N GLN A 98 29.97 -51.94 54.15
CA GLN A 98 31.03 -52.93 53.99
C GLN A 98 32.42 -52.32 54.20
N ALA A 99 32.67 -51.10 53.70
CA ALA A 99 33.92 -50.38 53.96
C ALA A 99 34.17 -50.16 55.47
N GLN A 100 33.12 -49.97 56.27
CA GLN A 100 33.26 -49.90 57.74
C GLN A 100 33.62 -51.25 58.34
N ALA A 101 32.91 -52.30 57.92
CA ALA A 101 33.14 -53.65 58.40
C ALA A 101 34.56 -54.14 58.07
N ASP A 102 35.06 -53.83 56.87
CA ASP A 102 36.43 -54.16 56.45
C ASP A 102 37.47 -53.41 57.29
N TYR A 103 37.25 -52.13 57.57
CA TYR A 103 38.08 -51.37 58.50
C TYR A 103 38.10 -51.99 59.91
N ASP A 104 36.93 -52.30 60.47
CA ASP A 104 36.82 -52.88 61.82
C ASP A 104 37.50 -54.26 61.89
N ASN A 105 37.34 -55.08 60.85
CA ASN A 105 38.01 -56.37 60.71
C ASN A 105 39.53 -56.21 60.60
N ALA A 106 40.02 -55.26 59.80
CA ALA A 106 41.44 -54.99 59.63
C ALA A 106 42.08 -54.45 60.92
N VAL A 107 41.37 -53.61 61.67
CA VAL A 107 41.81 -53.14 63.00
C VAL A 107 41.86 -54.30 64.01
N ASN A 108 40.89 -55.21 63.99
CA ASN A 108 40.92 -56.41 64.82
C ASN A 108 42.10 -57.33 64.49
N ALA A 109 42.36 -57.55 63.20
CA ALA A 109 43.51 -58.32 62.73
C ALA A 109 44.84 -57.67 63.14
N LEU A 110 44.94 -56.34 63.04
CA LEU A 110 46.09 -55.57 63.53
C LEU A 110 46.26 -55.74 65.04
N ASN A 111 45.19 -55.68 65.83
CA ASN A 111 45.23 -55.88 67.27
C ASN A 111 45.67 -57.30 67.66
N ASP A 112 45.27 -58.31 66.88
CA ASP A 112 45.71 -59.70 67.06
C ASP A 112 47.20 -59.87 66.71
N GLU A 113 47.66 -59.26 65.61
CA GLU A 113 49.07 -59.24 65.21
C GLU A 113 49.95 -58.59 66.29
N VAL A 114 49.55 -57.42 66.79
CA VAL A 114 50.24 -56.71 67.88
C VAL A 114 50.35 -57.60 69.12
N ARG A 115 49.25 -58.25 69.53
CA ARG A 115 49.26 -59.20 70.67
C ARG A 115 50.23 -60.35 70.47
N ALA A 116 50.28 -60.92 69.26
CA ALA A 116 51.18 -62.02 68.93
C ALA A 116 52.66 -61.59 68.97
N ARG A 117 52.99 -60.40 68.43
CA ARG A 117 54.36 -59.84 68.42
C ARG A 117 54.86 -59.53 69.84
N ILE A 118 54.02 -58.94 70.68
CA ILE A 118 54.34 -58.72 72.10
C ILE A 118 54.62 -60.04 72.82
N ALA A 119 53.83 -61.09 72.56
CA ALA A 119 54.03 -62.42 73.16
C ALA A 119 55.33 -63.11 72.70
N ALA A 120 55.85 -62.76 71.51
CA ALA A 120 57.13 -63.24 70.97
C ALA A 120 58.35 -62.47 71.51
N GLY A 121 58.15 -61.45 72.35
CA GLY A 121 59.21 -60.64 72.96
C GLY A 121 59.67 -59.45 72.12
N GLU A 122 58.93 -59.08 71.07
CA GLU A 122 59.18 -57.87 70.28
C GLU A 122 58.60 -56.61 70.97
N ASP A 123 59.32 -55.49 70.90
CA ASP A 123 58.83 -54.19 71.38
C ASP A 123 58.07 -53.48 70.26
N VAL A 124 56.74 -53.41 70.36
CA VAL A 124 55.86 -52.74 69.39
C VAL A 124 55.45 -51.38 69.94
N SER A 125 55.95 -50.30 69.34
CA SER A 125 55.70 -48.95 69.84
C SER A 125 54.25 -48.50 69.60
N ARG A 126 53.72 -47.67 70.50
CA ARG A 126 52.37 -47.10 70.33
C ARG A 126 52.25 -46.27 69.05
N ALA A 127 53.31 -45.55 68.68
CA ALA A 127 53.37 -44.75 67.46
C ALA A 127 53.24 -45.60 66.19
N GLU A 128 53.80 -46.82 66.16
CA GLU A 128 53.65 -47.74 65.02
C GLU A 128 52.20 -48.22 64.86
N ILE A 129 51.54 -48.55 65.97
CA ILE A 129 50.13 -48.98 65.97
C ILE A 129 49.24 -47.84 65.49
N ASP A 130 49.41 -46.64 66.03
CA ASP A 130 48.62 -45.47 65.68
C ASP A 130 48.80 -45.12 64.19
N MET A 131 50.03 -45.16 63.64
CA MET A 131 50.26 -44.96 62.19
C MET A 131 49.54 -45.99 61.32
N ARG A 132 49.51 -47.27 61.71
CA ARG A 132 48.83 -48.32 60.94
C ARG A 132 47.31 -48.18 61.04
N VAL A 133 46.78 -47.82 62.20
CA VAL A 133 45.34 -47.52 62.38
C VAL A 133 44.95 -46.30 61.54
N ASP A 134 45.77 -45.26 61.51
CA ASP A 134 45.54 -44.08 60.67
C ASP A 134 45.58 -44.43 59.18
N SER A 135 46.49 -45.31 58.74
CA SER A 135 46.51 -45.80 57.35
C SER A 135 45.25 -46.60 56.99
N LEU A 136 44.79 -47.50 57.87
CA LEU A 136 43.53 -48.23 57.69
C LEU A 136 42.33 -47.26 57.63
N LYS A 137 42.35 -46.22 58.47
CA LYS A 137 41.30 -45.20 58.50
C LYS A 137 41.31 -44.37 57.21
N GLY A 138 42.49 -44.01 56.71
CA GLY A 138 42.66 -43.36 55.42
C GLY A 138 42.07 -44.18 54.27
N MET A 139 42.39 -45.47 54.18
CA MET A 139 41.83 -46.35 53.15
C MET A 139 40.30 -46.47 53.20
N ARG A 140 39.72 -46.53 54.41
CA ARG A 140 38.27 -46.52 54.60
C ARG A 140 37.66 -45.20 54.11
N ASP A 141 38.26 -44.08 54.50
CA ASP A 141 37.76 -42.75 54.16
C ASP A 141 37.89 -42.50 52.64
N ASP A 142 38.96 -42.95 52.00
CA ASP A 142 39.15 -42.91 50.55
C ASP A 142 38.07 -43.71 49.81
N THR A 143 37.85 -44.97 50.23
CA THR A 143 36.81 -45.84 49.65
C THR A 143 35.41 -45.22 49.81
N ARG A 144 35.13 -44.64 50.98
CA ARG A 144 33.86 -43.98 51.26
C ARG A 144 33.67 -42.71 50.43
N ASN A 145 34.72 -41.93 50.23
CA ASN A 145 34.68 -40.73 49.39
C ASN A 145 34.44 -41.11 47.91
N GLU A 146 35.04 -42.19 47.43
CA GLU A 146 34.78 -42.73 46.08
C GLU A 146 33.31 -43.11 45.91
N ILE A 147 32.73 -43.86 46.86
CA ILE A 147 31.30 -44.24 46.85
C ILE A 147 30.39 -43.00 46.88
N ILE A 148 30.74 -41.96 47.65
CA ILE A 148 29.98 -40.70 47.69
C ILE A 148 30.05 -39.99 46.32
N GLY A 149 31.20 -40.03 45.64
CA GLY A 149 31.35 -39.50 44.28
C GLY A 149 30.52 -40.25 43.24
N GLU A 150 30.50 -41.58 43.31
CA GLU A 150 29.63 -42.42 42.47
C GLU A 150 28.15 -42.15 42.73
N TYR A 151 27.74 -42.03 44.00
CA TYR A 151 26.38 -41.65 44.38
C TYR A 151 25.98 -40.29 43.80
N SER A 152 26.85 -39.28 43.92
CA SER A 152 26.57 -37.93 43.39
C SER A 152 26.36 -37.97 41.87
N THR A 153 27.24 -38.68 41.15
CA THR A 153 27.12 -38.88 39.70
C THR A 153 25.81 -39.58 39.31
N ALA A 154 25.37 -40.56 40.11
CA ALA A 154 24.10 -41.24 39.87
C ALA A 154 22.89 -40.33 40.10
N MET A 155 22.94 -39.41 41.08
CA MET A 155 21.88 -38.42 41.29
C MET A 155 21.87 -37.37 40.17
N ASP A 156 23.02 -36.89 39.72
CA ASP A 156 23.12 -35.96 38.58
C ASP A 156 22.53 -36.59 37.29
N THR A 157 22.76 -37.90 37.10
CA THR A 157 22.16 -38.65 35.99
C THR A 157 20.63 -38.68 36.11
N LEU A 158 20.09 -38.87 37.31
CA LEU A 158 18.65 -38.88 37.57
C LEU A 158 18.01 -37.49 37.33
N ASP A 159 18.71 -36.41 37.67
CA ASP A 159 18.31 -35.03 37.35
C ASP A 159 18.30 -34.79 35.82
N GLY A 160 19.27 -35.37 35.10
CA GLY A 160 19.29 -35.35 33.63
C GLY A 160 18.09 -36.06 32.99
N GLU A 161 17.66 -37.19 33.54
CA GLU A 161 16.43 -37.89 33.12
C GLU A 161 15.17 -37.03 33.40
N ALA A 162 15.13 -36.35 34.55
CA ALA A 162 14.04 -35.42 34.87
C ALA A 162 13.99 -34.24 33.89
N GLN A 163 15.14 -33.66 33.54
CA GLN A 163 15.24 -32.60 32.53
C GLN A 163 14.81 -33.09 31.15
N THR A 164 15.15 -34.32 30.78
CA THR A 164 14.72 -34.94 29.51
C THR A 164 13.20 -35.08 29.46
N ALA A 165 12.57 -35.50 30.57
CA ALA A 165 11.12 -35.54 30.69
C ALA A 165 10.49 -34.14 30.57
N ALA A 166 11.04 -33.14 31.23
CA ALA A 166 10.56 -31.75 31.12
C ALA A 166 10.68 -31.20 29.68
N ASN A 167 11.81 -31.46 29.01
CA ASN A 167 12.04 -31.02 27.63
C ASN A 167 11.06 -31.69 26.65
N ALA A 168 10.60 -32.92 26.92
CA ALA A 168 9.57 -33.56 26.10
C ALA A 168 8.23 -32.82 26.15
N PHE A 169 7.86 -32.24 27.31
CA PHE A 169 6.67 -31.38 27.42
C PHE A 169 6.82 -30.08 26.65
N ILE A 170 7.97 -29.42 26.81
CA ILE A 170 8.26 -28.16 26.10
C ILE A 170 8.21 -28.41 24.59
N GLY A 171 8.90 -29.46 24.10
CA GLY A 171 8.90 -29.79 22.68
C GLY A 171 7.51 -30.12 22.13
N ALA A 172 6.69 -30.86 22.87
CA ALA A 172 5.32 -31.16 22.47
C ALA A 172 4.44 -29.89 22.40
N ALA A 173 4.53 -29.01 23.40
CA ALA A 173 3.81 -27.74 23.39
C ALA A 173 4.29 -26.83 22.23
N SER A 174 5.60 -26.67 22.07
CA SER A 174 6.16 -25.82 21.00
C SER A 174 5.83 -26.31 19.60
N SER A 175 5.68 -27.62 19.40
CA SER A 175 5.25 -28.18 18.11
C SER A 175 3.80 -27.85 17.74
N LEU A 176 2.97 -27.47 18.70
CA LEU A 176 1.54 -27.21 18.49
C LEU A 176 1.19 -25.73 18.51
N ILE A 177 1.83 -24.93 19.37
CA ILE A 177 1.47 -23.53 19.62
C ILE A 177 2.64 -22.55 19.47
N GLY A 178 3.77 -23.00 18.94
CA GLY A 178 4.98 -22.18 18.77
C GLY A 178 5.81 -22.02 20.05
N GLU A 179 6.93 -21.28 19.95
CA GLU A 179 7.83 -21.05 21.09
C GLU A 179 7.26 -20.00 22.07
N GLY A 180 7.49 -20.20 23.37
CA GLY A 180 7.13 -19.25 24.43
C GLY A 180 5.89 -19.65 25.25
N PRO A 181 5.70 -19.04 26.44
CA PRO A 181 4.60 -19.37 27.34
C PRO A 181 3.30 -18.66 26.92
N LYS A 182 2.36 -19.39 26.31
CA LYS A 182 0.95 -18.95 26.18
C LYS A 182 0.20 -19.25 27.48
N ARG A 183 -0.61 -18.30 27.97
CA ARG A 183 -1.17 -18.32 29.33
C ARG A 183 -2.68 -18.51 29.37
N THR A 184 -3.40 -18.09 28.33
CA THR A 184 -4.88 -18.20 28.31
C THR A 184 -5.36 -19.23 27.29
N ARG A 185 -6.59 -19.72 27.49
CA ARG A 185 -7.24 -20.64 26.54
C ARG A 185 -7.40 -19.99 25.16
N ASN A 186 -7.67 -18.69 25.12
CA ASN A 186 -7.94 -17.98 23.88
C ASN A 186 -6.62 -17.74 23.13
N GLU A 187 -5.53 -17.37 23.82
CA GLU A 187 -4.19 -17.29 23.23
C GLU A 187 -3.75 -18.64 22.61
N ILE A 188 -4.07 -19.75 23.28
CA ILE A 188 -3.80 -21.10 22.76
C ILE A 188 -4.67 -21.39 21.53
N GLY A 189 -5.94 -20.96 21.53
CA GLY A 189 -6.85 -21.12 20.41
C GLY A 189 -6.37 -20.40 19.14
N ALA A 190 -6.06 -19.09 19.26
CA ALA A 190 -5.52 -18.29 18.16
C ALA A 190 -4.22 -18.90 17.60
N ALA A 191 -3.34 -19.39 18.47
CA ALA A 191 -2.11 -20.05 18.03
C ALA A 191 -2.33 -21.37 17.29
N LEU A 192 -3.30 -22.17 17.75
CA LEU A 192 -3.52 -23.53 17.27
C LEU A 192 -4.26 -23.54 15.93
N PHE A 193 -5.08 -22.53 15.67
CA PHE A 193 -5.98 -22.50 14.52
C PHE A 193 -5.62 -21.45 13.48
N ASN A 194 -4.45 -20.82 13.59
CA ASN A 194 -4.03 -19.73 12.71
C ASN A 194 -4.05 -20.07 11.21
N ASP A 195 -3.94 -21.35 10.84
CA ASP A 195 -4.00 -21.84 9.46
C ASP A 195 -5.43 -22.17 8.97
N ILE A 196 -6.46 -21.90 9.77
CA ILE A 196 -7.88 -22.11 9.44
C ILE A 196 -8.63 -20.78 9.56
N PRO A 197 -8.75 -19.97 8.49
CA PRO A 197 -9.19 -18.57 8.58
C PRO A 197 -10.47 -18.31 9.38
N LEU A 198 -11.52 -19.14 9.22
CA LEU A 198 -12.78 -18.98 9.97
C LEU A 198 -12.66 -19.32 11.47
N VAL A 199 -11.87 -20.34 11.81
CA VAL A 199 -11.68 -20.77 13.20
C VAL A 199 -10.68 -19.86 13.90
N ASP A 200 -9.63 -19.47 13.18
CA ASP A 200 -8.69 -18.44 13.57
C ASP A 200 -9.41 -17.15 13.90
N GLY A 201 -10.23 -16.63 12.96
CA GLY A 201 -10.92 -15.37 13.16
C GLY A 201 -11.86 -15.37 14.37
N GLN A 202 -12.56 -16.48 14.65
CA GLN A 202 -13.35 -16.59 15.89
C GLN A 202 -12.45 -16.66 17.15
N ALA A 203 -11.32 -17.36 17.09
CA ALA A 203 -10.39 -17.49 18.23
C ALA A 203 -9.66 -16.18 18.54
N GLU A 204 -9.18 -15.47 17.51
CA GLU A 204 -8.59 -14.14 17.60
C GLU A 204 -9.61 -13.13 18.12
N TRP A 205 -10.87 -13.21 17.71
CA TRP A 205 -11.93 -12.37 18.26
C TRP A 205 -12.19 -12.63 19.75
N GLU A 206 -12.24 -13.90 20.19
CA GLU A 206 -12.38 -14.25 21.61
C GLU A 206 -11.17 -13.79 22.44
N TYR A 207 -9.96 -13.86 21.88
CA TYR A 207 -8.75 -13.32 22.49
C TYR A 207 -8.82 -11.79 22.59
N ALA A 208 -9.27 -11.13 21.52
CA ALA A 208 -9.44 -9.69 21.49
C ALA A 208 -10.44 -9.20 22.55
N GLN A 209 -11.57 -9.88 22.69
CA GLN A 209 -12.55 -9.58 23.75
C GLN A 209 -12.03 -9.85 25.18
N GLU A 210 -11.07 -10.78 25.35
CA GLU A 210 -10.42 -11.02 26.63
C GLU A 210 -9.43 -9.90 27.01
N ILE A 211 -8.68 -9.39 26.02
CA ILE A 211 -7.59 -8.43 26.26
C ILE A 211 -8.05 -6.97 26.19
N ALA A 212 -9.03 -6.63 25.36
CA ALA A 212 -9.53 -5.26 25.17
C ALA A 212 -9.90 -4.54 26.48
N PRO A 213 -10.61 -5.16 27.45
CA PRO A 213 -10.89 -4.52 28.73
C PRO A 213 -9.65 -4.15 29.54
N ARG A 214 -8.55 -4.91 29.38
CA ARG A 214 -7.27 -4.64 30.07
C ARG A 214 -6.54 -3.46 29.44
N ILE A 215 -6.55 -3.38 28.10
CA ILE A 215 -6.00 -2.23 27.37
C ILE A 215 -6.81 -0.98 27.72
N ALA A 216 -8.15 -1.06 27.65
CA ALA A 216 -9.05 0.04 28.00
C ALA A 216 -8.84 0.54 29.44
N ALA A 217 -8.61 -0.37 30.40
CA ALA A 217 -8.29 0.02 31.78
C ALA A 217 -6.98 0.80 31.89
N ALA A 218 -5.95 0.46 31.10
CA ALA A 218 -4.69 1.20 31.07
C ALA A 218 -4.84 2.59 30.43
N LEU A 219 -5.63 2.71 29.36
CA LEU A 219 -5.87 3.99 28.68
C LEU A 219 -6.77 4.95 29.48
N ARG A 220 -7.58 4.41 30.39
CA ARG A 220 -8.42 5.18 31.32
C ARG A 220 -7.68 5.76 32.52
N ASP A 221 -6.40 5.47 32.70
CA ASP A 221 -5.66 6.00 33.83
C ASP A 221 -5.61 7.54 33.75
N GLU A 222 -6.22 8.20 34.73
CA GLU A 222 -6.25 9.65 34.85
C GLU A 222 -4.93 10.18 35.42
N ASP A 223 -4.18 9.35 36.17
CA ASP A 223 -2.88 9.68 36.77
C ASP A 223 -1.71 9.13 35.93
N LEU A 224 -1.87 9.11 34.61
CA LEU A 224 -0.92 8.50 33.65
C LEU A 224 0.51 9.03 33.83
N THR A 225 1.48 8.12 33.98
CA THR A 225 2.91 8.46 34.03
C THR A 225 3.70 7.94 32.81
N ALA A 226 4.93 8.41 32.64
CA ALA A 226 5.83 7.92 31.60
C ALA A 226 6.18 6.43 31.74
N ASP A 227 6.21 5.89 32.97
CA ASP A 227 6.44 4.46 33.20
C ASP A 227 5.19 3.64 32.83
N ASP A 228 3.99 4.20 33.04
CA ASP A 228 2.74 3.57 32.61
C ASP A 228 2.62 3.55 31.08
N LEU A 229 2.99 4.64 30.39
CA LEU A 229 3.08 4.66 28.92
C LEU A 229 4.07 3.62 28.39
N ARG A 230 5.22 3.46 29.05
CA ARG A 230 6.19 2.42 28.66
C ARG A 230 5.63 1.01 28.88
N ALA A 231 4.89 0.80 29.97
CA ALA A 231 4.22 -0.47 30.22
C ALA A 231 3.12 -0.76 29.19
N ILE A 232 2.37 0.28 28.75
CA ILE A 232 1.40 0.18 27.66
C ILE A 232 2.12 -0.24 26.37
N GLN A 233 3.18 0.47 26.00
CA GLN A 233 3.98 0.16 24.80
C GLN A 233 4.49 -1.29 24.82
N ASP A 234 5.20 -1.66 25.90
CA ASP A 234 5.85 -2.97 26.01
C ASP A 234 4.85 -4.13 26.04
N THR A 235 3.62 -3.89 26.53
CA THR A 235 2.61 -4.95 26.72
C THR A 235 1.60 -5.01 25.58
N TYR A 236 1.21 -3.87 25.02
CA TYR A 236 0.05 -3.72 24.16
C TYR A 236 0.33 -3.07 22.82
N GLY A 237 1.46 -2.39 22.62
CA GLY A 237 1.67 -1.55 21.44
C GLY A 237 1.48 -2.28 20.12
N ALA A 238 2.21 -3.38 19.94
CA ALA A 238 2.08 -4.24 18.75
C ALA A 238 0.67 -4.89 18.58
N LEU A 239 -0.14 -4.96 19.63
CA LEU A 239 -1.51 -5.49 19.53
C LEU A 239 -2.47 -4.45 18.94
N LEU A 240 -2.18 -3.15 19.04
CA LEU A 240 -3.05 -2.09 18.51
C LEU A 240 -3.11 -2.06 16.98
N GLU A 241 -2.13 -2.69 16.32
CA GLU A 241 -2.10 -2.87 14.87
C GLU A 241 -3.00 -4.02 14.37
N ASN A 242 -3.54 -4.85 15.28
CA ASN A 242 -4.36 -6.00 14.93
C ASN A 242 -5.84 -5.60 14.78
N PRO A 243 -6.52 -5.93 13.64
CA PRO A 243 -7.89 -5.51 13.39
C PRO A 243 -8.92 -6.08 14.38
N PHE A 244 -8.71 -7.28 14.92
CA PHE A 244 -9.58 -7.84 15.97
C PHE A 244 -9.46 -7.02 17.27
N ILE A 245 -8.23 -6.69 17.67
CA ILE A 245 -7.94 -5.94 18.90
C ILE A 245 -8.47 -4.52 18.80
N ALA A 246 -8.21 -3.84 17.67
CA ALA A 246 -8.70 -2.48 17.43
C ALA A 246 -10.23 -2.41 17.57
N ASN A 247 -10.97 -3.29 16.88
CA ASN A 247 -12.43 -3.31 16.94
C ASN A 247 -12.98 -3.71 18.33
N ALA A 248 -12.34 -4.65 19.03
CA ALA A 248 -12.73 -5.02 20.40
C ALA A 248 -12.45 -3.90 21.41
N LEU A 249 -11.33 -3.19 21.26
CA LEU A 249 -10.95 -2.06 22.11
C LEU A 249 -11.96 -0.91 22.00
N MET A 250 -12.42 -0.62 20.79
CA MET A 250 -13.42 0.41 20.53
C MET A 250 -14.84 0.03 20.99
N GLU A 251 -15.10 -1.25 21.30
CA GLU A 251 -16.32 -1.62 22.02
C GLU A 251 -16.23 -1.21 23.51
N GLU A 252 -15.01 -1.15 24.05
CA GLU A 252 -14.74 -0.84 25.46
C GLU A 252 -14.51 0.64 25.73
N LEU A 253 -13.96 1.42 24.79
CA LEU A 253 -13.66 2.85 24.95
C LEU A 253 -14.53 3.72 24.06
N SER A 254 -15.04 4.80 24.64
CA SER A 254 -15.65 5.87 23.85
C SER A 254 -14.61 6.77 23.18
N ALA A 255 -15.00 7.45 22.11
CA ALA A 255 -14.15 8.46 21.46
C ALA A 255 -13.67 9.56 22.44
N ASP A 256 -14.51 9.99 23.38
CA ASP A 256 -14.15 10.98 24.41
C ASP A 256 -13.05 10.47 25.35
N GLU A 257 -13.12 9.20 25.77
CA GLU A 257 -12.10 8.58 26.63
C GLU A 257 -10.74 8.47 25.91
N LEU A 258 -10.76 8.11 24.62
CA LEU A 258 -9.56 8.04 23.77
C LEU A 258 -8.93 9.42 23.54
N ASN A 259 -9.74 10.42 23.22
CA ASN A 259 -9.28 11.80 23.06
C ASN A 259 -8.67 12.32 24.36
N GLY A 260 -9.30 12.04 25.51
CA GLY A 260 -8.75 12.35 26.81
C GLY A 260 -7.41 11.66 27.08
N PHE A 261 -7.28 10.37 26.72
CA PHE A 261 -6.01 9.66 26.82
C PHE A 261 -4.93 10.31 25.96
N ALA A 262 -5.24 10.66 24.70
CA ALA A 262 -4.27 11.26 23.79
C ALA A 262 -3.70 12.57 24.34
N VAL A 263 -4.54 13.43 24.92
CA VAL A 263 -4.11 14.68 25.56
C VAL A 263 -3.26 14.40 26.81
N ARG A 264 -3.66 13.46 27.68
CA ARG A 264 -2.86 13.09 28.87
C ARG A 264 -1.49 12.52 28.48
N ALA A 265 -1.44 11.66 27.47
CA ALA A 265 -0.19 11.08 26.98
C ALA A 265 0.72 12.16 26.37
N SER A 266 0.16 13.07 25.57
CA SER A 266 0.91 14.19 24.99
C SER A 266 1.54 15.09 26.05
N ALA A 267 0.83 15.35 27.16
CA ALA A 267 1.33 16.16 28.27
C ALA A 267 2.61 15.59 28.92
N LEU A 268 2.93 14.31 28.72
CA LEU A 268 4.17 13.70 29.24
C LEU A 268 5.39 13.97 28.35
N GLY A 269 5.17 14.25 27.06
CA GLY A 269 6.22 14.44 26.05
C GLY A 269 6.20 15.81 25.37
N PHE A 270 5.44 16.79 25.91
CA PHE A 270 5.20 18.08 25.27
C PHE A 270 6.46 18.95 25.11
N GLU A 271 7.50 18.72 25.93
CA GLU A 271 8.79 19.38 25.75
C GLU A 271 9.60 18.67 24.66
N PRO A 272 10.01 19.36 23.57
CA PRO A 272 10.71 18.72 22.45
C PRO A 272 12.01 17.96 22.79
N ALA A 273 12.65 18.31 23.92
CA ALA A 273 13.87 17.67 24.39
C ALA A 273 13.63 16.64 25.50
N SER A 274 12.37 16.36 25.84
CA SER A 274 11.99 15.34 26.81
C SER A 274 12.41 13.96 26.28
N PRO A 275 13.04 13.11 27.12
CA PRO A 275 13.34 11.74 26.76
C PRO A 275 12.09 10.87 26.50
N GLU A 276 10.88 11.37 26.83
CA GLU A 276 9.60 10.70 26.63
C GLU A 276 8.94 11.02 25.27
N SER A 277 9.38 12.06 24.55
CA SER A 277 8.74 12.52 23.29
C SER A 277 8.63 11.43 22.21
N GLU A 278 9.66 10.60 22.06
CA GLU A 278 9.66 9.46 21.12
C GLU A 278 8.66 8.38 21.54
N LEU A 279 8.63 8.02 22.83
CA LEU A 279 7.68 7.05 23.39
C LEU A 279 6.24 7.51 23.21
N VAL A 280 5.95 8.78 23.49
CA VAL A 280 4.63 9.38 23.27
C VAL A 280 4.23 9.29 21.80
N SER A 281 5.16 9.60 20.89
CA SER A 281 4.89 9.55 19.46
C SER A 281 4.58 8.14 18.98
N THR A 282 5.33 7.14 19.46
CA THR A 282 5.06 5.73 19.15
C THR A 282 3.69 5.29 19.66
N VAL A 283 3.38 5.51 20.94
CA VAL A 283 2.09 5.08 21.52
C VAL A 283 0.91 5.77 20.84
N LEU A 284 1.02 7.07 20.56
CA LEU A 284 -0.07 7.81 19.88
C LEU A 284 -0.21 7.39 18.42
N SER A 285 0.87 7.03 17.73
CA SER A 285 0.80 6.43 16.39
C SER A 285 0.07 5.09 16.42
N GLU A 286 0.39 4.20 17.35
CA GLU A 286 -0.28 2.90 17.48
C GLU A 286 -1.77 3.03 17.86
N VAL A 287 -2.12 3.99 18.71
CA VAL A 287 -3.53 4.34 18.97
C VAL A 287 -4.19 4.88 17.70
N GLY A 288 -3.50 5.70 16.92
CA GLY A 288 -3.94 6.16 15.60
C GLY A 288 -4.24 5.00 14.65
N THR A 289 -3.37 3.99 14.59
CA THR A 289 -3.61 2.76 13.83
C THR A 289 -4.89 2.05 14.29
N ALA A 290 -5.07 1.87 15.60
CA ALA A 290 -6.30 1.27 16.12
C ALA A 290 -7.56 2.08 15.79
N MET A 291 -7.47 3.42 15.82
CA MET A 291 -8.58 4.29 15.40
C MET A 291 -8.92 4.08 13.94
N VAL A 292 -7.94 4.05 13.02
CA VAL A 292 -8.17 3.79 11.59
C VAL A 292 -8.81 2.41 11.37
N LEU A 293 -8.26 1.36 11.96
CA LEU A 293 -8.79 -0.02 11.83
C LEU A 293 -10.22 -0.14 12.35
N SER A 294 -10.58 0.60 13.40
CA SER A 294 -11.95 0.60 13.94
C SER A 294 -12.99 1.28 13.05
N THR A 295 -12.55 2.03 12.02
CA THR A 295 -13.43 2.56 10.96
C THR A 295 -13.72 1.53 9.85
N GLY A 296 -13.32 0.26 10.08
CA GLY A 296 -13.37 -0.81 9.09
C GLY A 296 -12.19 -0.78 8.12
N GLY A 297 -11.11 -0.08 8.47
CA GLY A 297 -9.88 0.02 7.70
C GLY A 297 -9.05 -1.26 7.73
N VAL A 298 -7.92 -1.23 7.03
CA VAL A 298 -6.98 -2.35 6.93
C VAL A 298 -5.55 -1.88 7.19
N ASN A 299 -4.77 -2.73 7.82
CA ASN A 299 -3.32 -2.57 7.90
C ASN A 299 -2.70 -3.70 7.07
N ALA A 300 -2.39 -3.43 5.81
CA ALA A 300 -1.97 -4.42 4.82
C ALA A 300 -0.49 -4.80 4.93
N THR A 301 0.22 -4.43 6.02
CA THR A 301 1.61 -4.82 6.20
C THR A 301 1.76 -6.34 6.12
N GLY A 302 2.77 -6.81 5.41
CA GLY A 302 2.95 -8.24 5.12
C GLY A 302 2.95 -9.15 6.36
N VAL A 303 3.40 -8.65 7.53
CA VAL A 303 3.38 -9.40 8.79
C VAL A 303 1.98 -9.68 9.34
N LEU A 304 0.97 -8.93 8.91
CA LEU A 304 -0.44 -9.06 9.31
C LEU A 304 -1.32 -9.78 8.28
N THR A 305 -0.74 -10.24 7.16
CA THR A 305 -1.48 -10.87 6.05
C THR A 305 -2.44 -11.96 6.55
N GLN A 306 -1.96 -12.87 7.39
CA GLN A 306 -2.75 -13.98 7.92
C GLN A 306 -3.91 -13.49 8.80
N GLN A 307 -3.65 -12.54 9.70
CA GLN A 307 -4.67 -11.98 10.57
C GLN A 307 -5.73 -11.21 9.78
N ASN A 308 -5.35 -10.46 8.74
CA ASN A 308 -6.30 -9.75 7.88
C ASN A 308 -7.18 -10.72 7.10
N GLU A 309 -6.60 -11.79 6.53
CA GLU A 309 -7.37 -12.83 5.83
C GLU A 309 -8.37 -13.51 6.76
N ALA A 310 -7.94 -13.86 7.97
CA ALA A 310 -8.82 -14.43 9.00
C ALA A 310 -9.93 -13.45 9.40
N PHE A 311 -9.60 -12.17 9.60
CA PHE A 311 -10.56 -11.13 9.96
C PHE A 311 -11.61 -10.95 8.88
N LEU A 312 -11.18 -10.74 7.62
CA LEU A 312 -12.08 -10.55 6.48
C LEU A 312 -12.98 -11.77 6.26
N ALA A 313 -12.43 -12.99 6.38
CA ALA A 313 -13.21 -14.23 6.23
C ALA A 313 -14.25 -14.41 7.34
N ALA A 314 -13.93 -14.05 8.58
CA ALA A 314 -14.80 -14.26 9.74
C ALA A 314 -15.76 -13.09 10.02
N ARG A 315 -15.47 -11.88 9.52
CA ARG A 315 -16.12 -10.59 9.84
C ARG A 315 -17.64 -10.67 9.99
N ASP A 316 -18.33 -11.25 9.00
CA ASP A 316 -19.78 -11.34 8.95
C ASP A 316 -20.38 -12.24 10.06
N GLY A 317 -19.58 -13.17 10.57
CA GLY A 317 -19.91 -14.10 11.66
C GLY A 317 -19.58 -13.56 13.06
N LEU A 318 -18.63 -12.63 13.18
CA LEU A 318 -18.19 -12.09 14.47
C LEU A 318 -19.31 -11.28 15.15
N ARG A 319 -19.36 -11.34 16.48
CA ARG A 319 -20.37 -10.66 17.28
C ARG A 319 -19.74 -9.94 18.48
N GLY A 320 -20.10 -8.67 18.66
CA GLY A 320 -19.79 -7.90 19.86
C GLY A 320 -20.39 -8.50 21.12
N THR A 321 -19.99 -7.98 22.28
CA THR A 321 -20.45 -8.44 23.60
C THR A 321 -21.98 -8.36 23.75
N GLN A 322 -22.62 -7.43 23.04
CA GLN A 322 -24.09 -7.25 23.01
C GLN A 322 -24.77 -7.93 21.81
N GLY A 323 -24.05 -8.74 21.04
CA GLY A 323 -24.59 -9.42 19.85
C GLY A 323 -24.69 -8.53 18.60
N THR A 324 -24.07 -7.35 18.62
CA THR A 324 -23.91 -6.47 17.45
C THR A 324 -23.01 -7.12 16.40
N THR A 325 -23.31 -6.89 15.12
CA THR A 325 -22.42 -7.33 14.02
C THR A 325 -21.20 -6.42 13.92
N MET A 326 -20.13 -6.87 13.25
CA MET A 326 -18.94 -6.03 13.04
C MET A 326 -19.29 -4.72 12.31
N ASP A 327 -20.11 -4.76 11.26
CA ASP A 327 -20.56 -3.55 10.57
C ASP A 327 -21.30 -2.56 11.49
N GLN A 328 -22.08 -3.07 12.45
CA GLN A 328 -22.77 -2.22 13.42
C GLN A 328 -21.80 -1.61 14.45
N LEU A 329 -20.75 -2.35 14.83
CA LEU A 329 -19.69 -1.83 15.70
C LEU A 329 -18.92 -0.70 15.00
N VAL A 330 -18.49 -0.93 13.76
CA VAL A 330 -17.80 0.09 12.94
C VAL A 330 -18.67 1.33 12.76
N ALA A 331 -19.94 1.17 12.37
CA ALA A 331 -20.86 2.30 12.21
C ALA A 331 -21.08 3.08 13.52
N LYS A 332 -21.18 2.38 14.66
CA LYS A 332 -21.24 3.01 15.98
C LYS A 332 -19.97 3.81 16.27
N GLN A 333 -18.81 3.24 15.99
CA GLN A 333 -17.52 3.89 16.25
C GLN A 333 -17.33 5.16 15.41
N ILE A 334 -17.64 5.08 14.11
CA ILE A 334 -17.63 6.24 13.21
C ILE A 334 -18.56 7.33 13.74
N GLN A 335 -19.74 6.96 14.23
CA GLN A 335 -20.67 7.94 14.82
C GLN A 335 -20.11 8.58 16.11
N GLU A 336 -19.44 7.83 16.97
CA GLU A 336 -18.79 8.38 18.17
C GLU A 336 -17.65 9.37 17.82
N TYR A 337 -16.85 9.07 16.79
CA TYR A 337 -15.86 10.03 16.30
C TYR A 337 -16.50 11.30 15.72
N LYS A 338 -17.64 11.18 15.03
CA LYS A 338 -18.39 12.35 14.56
C LYS A 338 -18.98 13.17 15.70
N ASP A 339 -19.55 12.51 16.72
CA ASP A 339 -20.17 13.16 17.87
C ASP A 339 -19.13 13.93 18.72
N SER A 340 -17.94 13.35 18.89
CA SER A 340 -16.83 13.96 19.64
C SER A 340 -15.94 14.88 18.80
N GLY A 341 -16.09 14.86 17.46
CA GLY A 341 -15.18 15.51 16.52
C GLY A 341 -15.06 17.02 16.69
N ARG A 342 -16.11 17.70 17.15
CA ARG A 342 -16.10 19.15 17.43
C ARG A 342 -15.99 19.48 18.92
N THR A 343 -15.77 18.49 19.78
CA THR A 343 -15.56 18.68 21.22
C THR A 343 -14.15 19.20 21.48
N VAL A 344 -14.02 20.16 22.40
CA VAL A 344 -12.74 20.72 22.84
C VAL A 344 -12.25 19.98 24.07
N TYR A 345 -10.96 19.62 24.06
CA TYR A 345 -10.23 18.97 25.14
C TYR A 345 -9.09 19.89 25.57
N ASP A 346 -9.14 20.39 26.80
CA ASP A 346 -8.14 21.29 27.38
C ASP A 346 -7.16 20.49 28.25
N TYR A 347 -5.85 20.76 28.08
CA TYR A 347 -4.82 20.25 28.98
C TYR A 347 -5.11 20.57 30.45
N ALA A 348 -5.59 21.78 30.75
CA ALA A 348 -5.82 22.24 32.12
C ALA A 348 -6.94 21.47 32.84
N ASP A 349 -7.87 20.89 32.09
CA ASP A 349 -8.95 20.07 32.63
C ASP A 349 -8.51 18.61 32.87
N LEU A 350 -7.44 18.17 32.21
CA LEU A 350 -6.99 16.77 32.17
C LEU A 350 -5.67 16.51 32.88
N CYS A 351 -4.82 17.53 33.10
CA CYS A 351 -3.52 17.39 33.74
C CYS A 351 -3.12 18.67 34.50
N GLU A 352 -2.78 18.54 35.78
CA GLU A 352 -2.54 19.67 36.70
C GLU A 352 -1.24 20.46 36.38
N ASP A 353 -0.27 19.83 35.70
CA ASP A 353 1.07 20.38 35.38
C ASP A 353 1.37 20.46 33.86
N ALA A 354 0.36 20.37 33.00
CA ALA A 354 0.49 20.39 31.54
C ALA A 354 0.69 21.81 30.95
N PRO A 355 1.17 21.92 29.69
CA PRO A 355 1.16 23.20 28.96
C PRO A 355 -0.26 23.74 28.77
N TYR A 356 -0.38 25.03 28.48
CA TYR A 356 -1.66 25.59 28.04
C TYR A 356 -1.92 25.20 26.58
N GLY A 357 -3.08 24.63 26.28
CA GLY A 357 -3.48 24.26 24.92
C GLY A 357 -4.84 23.57 24.89
N GLU A 358 -5.58 23.78 23.80
CA GLU A 358 -6.89 23.19 23.54
C GLU A 358 -6.80 22.38 22.24
N HIS A 359 -7.36 21.18 22.24
CA HIS A 359 -7.42 20.32 21.06
C HIS A 359 -8.87 19.95 20.74
N VAL A 360 -9.24 20.01 19.46
CA VAL A 360 -10.57 19.63 18.98
C VAL A 360 -10.54 18.15 18.57
N GLY A 361 -11.59 17.38 18.86
CA GLY A 361 -11.63 15.93 18.62
C GLY A 361 -11.21 15.49 17.20
N TYR A 362 -11.62 16.21 16.15
CA TYR A 362 -11.16 15.94 14.78
C TYR A 362 -9.68 16.23 14.59
N SER A 363 -9.14 17.29 15.20
CA SER A 363 -7.70 17.55 15.21
C SER A 363 -6.94 16.42 15.92
N ILE A 364 -7.48 15.88 17.01
CA ILE A 364 -6.89 14.72 17.70
C ILE A 364 -6.86 13.51 16.77
N PHE A 365 -8.01 13.17 16.17
CA PHE A 365 -8.11 12.08 15.19
C PHE A 365 -7.11 12.26 14.05
N SER A 366 -7.07 13.44 13.43
CA SER A 366 -6.20 13.74 12.28
C SER A 366 -4.72 13.67 12.61
N GLN A 367 -4.31 14.12 13.80
CA GLN A 367 -2.91 14.03 14.23
C GLN A 367 -2.49 12.58 14.50
N LEU A 368 -3.30 11.81 15.23
CA LEU A 368 -2.98 10.41 15.56
C LEU A 368 -3.00 9.53 14.31
N ALA A 369 -4.07 9.61 13.51
CA ALA A 369 -4.21 8.83 12.28
C ALA A 369 -3.22 9.27 11.19
N GLY A 370 -2.94 10.58 11.08
CA GLY A 370 -1.94 11.11 10.16
C GLY A 370 -0.53 10.66 10.51
N LEU A 371 -0.16 10.67 11.79
CA LEU A 371 1.13 10.12 12.24
C LEU A 371 1.23 8.62 11.96
N ALA A 372 0.14 7.87 12.21
CA ALA A 372 0.08 6.45 11.89
C ALA A 372 0.34 6.20 10.39
N ALA A 373 -0.33 6.95 9.52
CA ALA A 373 -0.17 6.86 8.07
C ALA A 373 1.27 7.19 7.61
N GLN A 374 1.88 8.25 8.16
CA GLN A 374 3.27 8.61 7.85
C GLN A 374 4.27 7.50 8.20
N THR A 375 3.99 6.74 9.27
CA THR A 375 4.85 5.63 9.71
C THR A 375 4.51 4.28 9.06
N ASN A 376 3.31 4.16 8.49
CA ASN A 376 2.81 2.91 7.89
C ASN A 376 2.04 3.21 6.59
N PRO A 377 2.70 3.13 5.41
CA PRO A 377 2.04 3.32 4.11
C PRO A 377 1.08 2.17 3.76
N ASP A 378 1.06 1.07 4.52
CA ASP A 378 0.12 -0.02 4.31
C ASP A 378 -1.22 0.16 5.08
N LEU A 379 -1.39 1.29 5.76
CA LEU A 379 -2.59 1.60 6.56
C LEU A 379 -3.61 2.40 5.75
N ALA A 380 -4.85 1.89 5.63
CA ALA A 380 -5.93 2.56 4.92
C ALA A 380 -7.25 2.59 5.71
N LEU A 381 -8.06 3.64 5.50
CA LEU A 381 -9.39 3.81 6.08
C LEU A 381 -10.41 2.79 5.52
N GLY A 382 -11.50 2.55 6.25
CA GLY A 382 -12.55 1.63 5.80
C GLY A 382 -13.57 2.24 4.84
N PRO A 383 -14.32 1.43 4.06
CA PRO A 383 -15.39 1.92 3.18
C PRO A 383 -16.50 2.69 3.91
N GLN A 384 -16.78 2.33 5.16
CA GLN A 384 -17.80 3.01 5.99
C GLN A 384 -17.39 4.43 6.39
N PHE A 385 -16.11 4.79 6.31
CA PHE A 385 -15.63 6.15 6.58
C PHE A 385 -16.12 7.15 5.52
N TYR A 386 -16.20 6.71 4.27
CA TYR A 386 -16.63 7.50 3.11
C TYR A 386 -18.14 7.44 2.84
N THR A 387 -18.84 6.52 3.50
CA THR A 387 -20.26 6.25 3.27
C THR A 387 -21.10 6.52 4.53
N SER A 388 -22.40 6.73 4.34
CA SER A 388 -23.36 6.85 5.43
C SER A 388 -24.74 6.48 4.94
N ASP A 389 -25.48 5.72 5.75
CA ASP A 389 -26.89 5.41 5.49
C ASP A 389 -27.80 6.64 5.71
N ASN A 390 -27.36 7.61 6.52
CA ASN A 390 -28.13 8.81 6.85
C ASN A 390 -27.21 10.04 7.04
N GLY A 391 -27.33 11.03 6.15
CA GLY A 391 -26.58 12.29 6.24
C GLY A 391 -25.11 12.17 5.80
N PRO A 392 -24.24 13.15 6.14
CA PRO A 392 -22.84 13.14 5.75
C PRO A 392 -22.06 11.96 6.37
N SER A 393 -21.07 11.44 5.64
CA SER A 393 -20.09 10.49 6.16
C SER A 393 -19.10 11.18 7.12
N MET A 394 -18.16 10.45 7.72
CA MET A 394 -17.12 11.09 8.52
C MET A 394 -16.13 11.87 7.64
N ALA A 395 -15.81 11.36 6.45
CA ALA A 395 -15.02 12.11 5.47
C ALA A 395 -15.65 13.47 5.11
N ASP A 396 -16.97 13.52 4.95
CA ASP A 396 -17.69 14.78 4.74
C ASP A 396 -17.56 15.75 5.89
N ASP A 397 -17.80 15.25 7.11
CA ASP A 397 -17.81 16.11 8.29
C ASP A 397 -16.40 16.68 8.55
N LEU A 398 -15.34 15.93 8.23
CA LEU A 398 -13.96 16.40 8.28
C LEU A 398 -13.68 17.49 7.26
N VAL A 399 -14.07 17.30 5.99
CA VAL A 399 -13.89 18.33 4.96
C VAL A 399 -14.75 19.57 5.27
N ALA A 400 -15.95 19.39 5.79
CA ALA A 400 -16.80 20.48 6.24
C ALA A 400 -16.18 21.25 7.42
N TRP A 401 -15.63 20.54 8.40
CA TRP A 401 -14.93 21.15 9.53
C TRP A 401 -13.69 21.94 9.10
N ASP A 402 -12.89 21.38 8.18
CA ASP A 402 -11.76 22.06 7.56
C ASP A 402 -12.19 23.34 6.84
N HIS A 403 -13.27 23.28 6.05
CA HIS A 403 -13.85 24.44 5.38
C HIS A 403 -14.29 25.52 6.38
N GLU A 404 -15.01 25.13 7.44
CA GLU A 404 -15.56 26.02 8.46
C GLU A 404 -14.48 26.77 9.25
N ASN A 405 -13.35 26.12 9.54
CA ASN A 405 -12.32 26.65 10.45
C ASN A 405 -10.99 26.98 9.76
N SER A 406 -10.87 26.67 8.46
CA SER A 406 -9.65 26.82 7.68
C SER A 406 -8.46 26.05 8.28
N GLU A 407 -8.69 24.79 8.64
CA GLU A 407 -7.72 23.96 9.39
C GLU A 407 -6.43 23.72 8.60
N GLY A 408 -6.51 23.46 7.29
CA GLY A 408 -5.31 23.39 6.44
C GLY A 408 -4.47 24.69 6.46
N ALA A 409 -5.12 25.85 6.42
CA ALA A 409 -4.43 27.14 6.52
C ALA A 409 -3.90 27.42 7.94
N TYR A 410 -4.55 26.89 8.98
CA TYR A 410 -4.03 26.90 10.34
C TYR A 410 -2.75 26.05 10.45
N ALA A 411 -2.78 24.80 10.00
CA ALA A 411 -1.63 23.90 9.96
C ALA A 411 -0.45 24.52 9.19
N ASN A 412 -0.69 25.10 8.02
CA ASN A 412 0.33 25.77 7.21
C ASN A 412 1.02 26.93 7.95
N ARG A 413 0.25 27.77 8.65
CA ARG A 413 0.79 28.87 9.47
C ARG A 413 1.63 28.37 10.64
N ILE A 414 1.25 27.26 11.27
CA ILE A 414 2.04 26.63 12.32
C ILE A 414 3.36 26.10 11.74
N ASN A 415 3.31 25.47 10.56
CA ASN A 415 4.49 24.93 9.88
C ASN A 415 5.50 26.03 9.47
N ALA A 416 5.01 27.19 9.04
CA ALA A 416 5.86 28.34 8.69
C ALA A 416 6.49 29.03 9.92
N GLY A 417 5.99 28.77 11.13
CA GLY A 417 6.45 29.35 12.39
C GLY A 417 7.34 28.41 13.22
N ALA A 418 7.69 28.83 14.43
CA ALA A 418 8.24 27.92 15.43
C ALA A 418 7.09 27.19 16.12
N VAL A 419 7.02 25.86 15.97
CA VAL A 419 6.02 25.05 16.68
C VAL A 419 6.23 25.21 18.19
N MET A 420 5.24 25.81 18.86
CA MET A 420 5.27 26.03 20.30
C MET A 420 4.90 24.74 21.05
N PRO A 421 5.47 24.46 22.24
CA PRO A 421 5.07 23.32 23.06
C PRO A 421 3.56 23.36 23.34
N GLY A 422 2.88 22.22 23.16
CA GLY A 422 1.43 22.08 23.37
C GLY A 422 0.54 22.42 22.16
N VAL A 423 1.10 22.80 21.01
CA VAL A 423 0.32 22.99 19.76
C VAL A 423 0.02 21.65 19.07
N LEU A 424 1.03 20.78 18.99
CA LEU A 424 0.89 19.41 18.49
C LEU A 424 0.74 18.46 19.66
N LEU A 425 -0.05 17.40 19.47
CA LEU A 425 -0.11 16.28 20.41
C LEU A 425 1.13 15.39 20.31
N THR A 426 1.73 15.31 19.13
CA THR A 426 2.80 14.35 18.84
C THR A 426 3.61 14.81 17.63
N GLY A 427 4.86 14.34 17.53
CA GLY A 427 5.76 14.67 16.43
C GLY A 427 6.10 16.15 16.32
N TYR A 428 6.71 16.51 15.19
CA TYR A 428 7.12 17.88 14.86
C TYR A 428 6.59 18.35 13.51
N ASP A 429 6.01 17.44 12.73
CA ASP A 429 5.42 17.77 11.45
C ASP A 429 4.04 18.38 11.70
N ALA A 430 3.85 19.65 11.35
CA ALA A 430 2.56 20.31 11.51
C ALA A 430 1.56 19.90 10.42
N SER A 431 1.99 19.16 9.38
CA SER A 431 1.10 18.71 8.30
C SER A 431 -0.02 17.79 8.80
N ILE A 432 0.20 17.01 9.87
CA ILE A 432 -0.80 16.11 10.46
C ILE A 432 -1.94 16.84 11.20
N LEU A 433 -1.82 18.16 11.43
CA LEU A 433 -2.95 18.99 11.87
C LEU A 433 -3.97 19.19 10.76
N ASP A 434 -3.55 19.10 9.50
CA ASP A 434 -4.42 19.23 8.35
C ASP A 434 -5.24 17.93 8.18
N PRO A 435 -6.56 17.97 8.45
CA PRO A 435 -7.39 16.77 8.40
C PRO A 435 -7.50 16.16 7.00
N VAL A 436 -7.40 16.98 5.95
CA VAL A 436 -7.49 16.52 4.56
C VAL A 436 -6.16 15.93 4.11
N HIS A 437 -5.02 16.40 4.65
CA HIS A 437 -3.73 15.76 4.41
C HIS A 437 -3.70 14.35 5.03
N SER A 438 -4.10 14.20 6.30
CA SER A 438 -4.21 12.89 6.94
C SER A 438 -5.23 11.99 6.22
N LEU A 439 -6.35 12.54 5.75
CA LEU A 439 -7.31 11.82 4.91
C LEU A 439 -6.65 11.29 3.63
N ALA A 440 -5.89 12.13 2.91
CA ALA A 440 -5.25 11.74 1.67
C ALA A 440 -4.23 10.61 1.87
N LEU A 441 -3.39 10.70 2.91
CA LEU A 441 -2.42 9.65 3.26
C LEU A 441 -3.07 8.28 3.52
N LEU A 442 -4.24 8.26 4.15
CA LEU A 442 -4.97 7.03 4.50
C LEU A 442 -5.98 6.56 3.44
N SER A 443 -6.11 7.32 2.36
CA SER A 443 -7.05 7.05 1.27
C SER A 443 -6.36 6.45 0.04
N ASP A 444 -5.04 6.41 0.04
CA ASP A 444 -4.27 5.76 -1.02
C ASP A 444 -4.39 4.23 -0.97
N THR A 445 -4.11 3.56 -2.08
CA THR A 445 -4.00 2.09 -2.07
C THR A 445 -2.75 1.72 -1.25
N PRO A 446 -2.86 0.81 -0.26
CA PRO A 446 -1.70 0.33 0.48
C PRO A 446 -0.57 -0.17 -0.44
N ASP A 447 0.67 0.23 -0.18
CA ASP A 447 1.86 -0.14 -0.96
C ASP A 447 1.95 -1.65 -1.24
N SER A 448 1.64 -2.47 -0.23
CA SER A 448 1.67 -3.94 -0.34
C SER A 448 0.59 -4.55 -1.27
N LEU A 449 -0.42 -3.75 -1.65
CA LEU A 449 -1.54 -4.14 -2.50
C LEU A 449 -1.45 -3.53 -3.92
N GLU A 450 -0.53 -2.59 -4.16
CA GLU A 450 -0.35 -1.95 -5.45
C GLU A 450 -0.15 -2.97 -6.60
N GLY A 451 -0.68 -2.65 -7.78
CA GLY A 451 -0.56 -3.51 -8.96
C GLY A 451 -1.27 -4.87 -8.84
N GLY A 452 -2.16 -5.03 -7.87
CA GLY A 452 -2.88 -6.28 -7.62
C GLY A 452 -2.10 -7.29 -6.77
N ALA A 453 -1.11 -6.84 -5.99
CA ALA A 453 -0.35 -7.65 -5.06
C ALA A 453 -1.17 -8.02 -3.80
N GLY A 454 -0.66 -8.94 -2.97
CA GLY A 454 -1.39 -9.42 -1.81
C GLY A 454 -2.46 -10.47 -2.14
N SER A 455 -3.31 -10.77 -1.16
CA SER A 455 -4.30 -11.85 -1.30
C SER A 455 -5.59 -11.37 -1.96
N GLU A 456 -6.33 -12.31 -2.55
CA GLU A 456 -7.59 -12.02 -3.24
C GLU A 456 -8.64 -11.40 -2.30
N ALA A 457 -8.63 -11.76 -1.02
CA ALA A 457 -9.48 -11.17 0.01
C ALA A 457 -9.13 -9.70 0.31
N LEU A 458 -7.83 -9.38 0.42
CA LEU A 458 -7.36 -8.01 0.62
C LEU A 458 -7.66 -7.13 -0.60
N GLN A 459 -7.43 -7.66 -1.81
CA GLN A 459 -7.79 -6.98 -3.07
C GLN A 459 -9.30 -6.71 -3.18
N ALA A 460 -10.13 -7.66 -2.75
CA ALA A 460 -11.58 -7.47 -2.72
C ALA A 460 -11.99 -6.37 -1.72
N ALA A 461 -11.43 -6.38 -0.51
CA ALA A 461 -11.67 -5.35 0.50
C ALA A 461 -11.22 -3.96 0.03
N GLU A 462 -10.07 -3.89 -0.64
CA GLU A 462 -9.56 -2.65 -1.22
C GLU A 462 -10.46 -2.15 -2.37
N GLY A 463 -10.97 -3.05 -3.21
CA GLY A 463 -11.97 -2.71 -4.23
C GLY A 463 -13.25 -2.09 -3.65
N GLU A 464 -13.74 -2.61 -2.51
CA GLU A 464 -14.89 -2.03 -1.79
C GLU A 464 -14.58 -0.63 -1.24
N ARG A 465 -13.39 -0.44 -0.66
CA ARG A 465 -12.91 0.85 -0.15
C ARG A 465 -12.79 1.88 -1.26
N LEU A 466 -12.17 1.53 -2.38
CA LEU A 466 -12.00 2.41 -3.54
C LEU A 466 -13.34 2.81 -4.17
N ASP A 467 -14.33 1.91 -4.29
CA ASP A 467 -15.67 2.30 -4.76
C ASP A 467 -16.33 3.31 -3.81
N ALA A 468 -16.22 3.09 -2.49
CA ALA A 468 -16.74 4.01 -1.48
C ALA A 468 -16.06 5.39 -1.56
N MET A 469 -14.73 5.42 -1.69
CA MET A 469 -13.95 6.64 -1.86
C MET A 469 -14.30 7.38 -3.15
N ARG A 470 -14.41 6.68 -4.29
CA ARG A 470 -14.81 7.29 -5.58
C ARG A 470 -16.20 7.92 -5.52
N ARG A 471 -17.13 7.33 -4.76
CA ARG A 471 -18.44 7.95 -4.49
C ARG A 471 -18.33 9.19 -3.62
N PHE A 472 -17.39 9.23 -2.67
CA PHE A 472 -17.08 10.43 -1.90
C PHE A 472 -16.49 11.54 -2.76
N LEU A 473 -15.60 11.21 -3.67
CA LEU A 473 -14.94 12.18 -4.54
C LEU A 473 -15.87 12.75 -5.62
N THR A 474 -16.90 12.02 -6.05
CA THR A 474 -17.83 12.42 -7.15
C THR A 474 -19.16 13.01 -6.70
N ARG A 475 -19.36 13.17 -5.38
CA ARG A 475 -20.55 13.84 -4.84
C ARG A 475 -20.27 15.29 -4.48
N ASP A 476 -21.35 16.07 -4.37
CA ASP A 476 -21.27 17.47 -3.98
C ASP A 476 -20.83 17.65 -2.52
N THR A 477 -20.14 18.75 -2.24
CA THR A 477 -19.78 19.21 -0.91
C THR A 477 -21.03 19.36 -0.03
N PRO A 478 -20.96 19.01 1.27
CA PRO A 478 -22.08 19.19 2.20
C PRO A 478 -22.30 20.66 2.60
N PHE A 479 -21.49 21.58 2.07
CA PHE A 479 -21.54 23.02 2.27
C PHE A 479 -21.48 23.75 0.92
N GLU A 480 -21.82 25.04 0.94
CA GLU A 480 -21.84 25.91 -0.24
C GLU A 480 -20.45 26.52 -0.47
N VAL A 481 -19.96 26.46 -1.71
CA VAL A 481 -18.75 27.18 -2.16
C VAL A 481 -19.23 28.42 -2.92
N GLY A 482 -19.30 29.54 -2.20
CA GLY A 482 -20.01 30.73 -2.68
C GLY A 482 -21.52 30.58 -2.50
N ASP A 483 -22.26 30.44 -3.60
CA ASP A 483 -23.74 30.36 -3.61
C ASP A 483 -24.28 28.97 -4.02
N ALA A 484 -23.40 27.98 -4.25
CA ALA A 484 -23.76 26.63 -4.68
C ALA A 484 -22.82 25.56 -4.10
N SER A 485 -23.31 24.33 -3.92
CA SER A 485 -22.48 23.16 -3.67
C SER A 485 -21.56 22.89 -4.86
N MET A 486 -20.44 22.21 -4.61
CA MET A 486 -19.43 21.91 -5.62
C MET A 486 -19.06 20.44 -5.57
N ASP A 487 -18.71 19.84 -6.71
CA ASP A 487 -18.13 18.50 -6.73
C ASP A 487 -16.90 18.42 -5.78
N MET A 488 -16.85 17.39 -4.94
CA MET A 488 -15.83 17.24 -3.89
C MET A 488 -14.42 17.23 -4.46
N THR A 489 -14.16 16.53 -5.58
CA THR A 489 -12.85 16.52 -6.22
C THR A 489 -12.45 17.92 -6.66
N ARG A 490 -13.38 18.66 -7.28
CA ARG A 490 -13.12 20.03 -7.74
C ARG A 490 -12.83 20.98 -6.59
N TYR A 491 -13.58 20.86 -5.48
CA TYR A 491 -13.38 21.65 -4.27
C TYR A 491 -11.99 21.40 -3.67
N LEU A 492 -11.65 20.13 -3.43
CA LEU A 492 -10.38 19.73 -2.81
C LEU A 492 -9.19 20.14 -3.68
N THR A 493 -9.32 20.07 -5.00
CA THR A 493 -8.22 20.40 -5.93
C THR A 493 -7.89 21.90 -5.95
N GLY A 494 -8.88 22.80 -6.01
CA GLY A 494 -8.61 24.23 -6.27
C GLY A 494 -9.32 25.26 -5.40
N HIS A 495 -10.30 24.87 -4.58
CA HIS A 495 -11.07 25.85 -3.78
C HIS A 495 -10.79 25.77 -2.28
N ARG A 496 -10.25 24.64 -1.80
CA ARG A 496 -9.95 24.41 -0.38
C ARG A 496 -9.08 25.50 0.26
N GLY A 497 -8.08 25.99 -0.47
CA GLY A 497 -7.13 27.02 0.00
C GLY A 497 -7.48 28.45 -0.41
N ARG A 498 -8.61 28.68 -1.06
CA ARG A 498 -8.86 29.95 -1.75
C ARG A 498 -8.97 31.14 -0.77
N GLY A 499 -8.24 32.22 -1.06
CA GLY A 499 -8.31 33.47 -0.31
C GLY A 499 -7.43 33.53 0.95
N ASN A 500 -6.42 32.67 1.05
CA ASN A 500 -5.41 32.68 2.11
C ASN A 500 -4.01 32.36 1.53
N GLU A 501 -2.94 32.45 2.34
CA GLU A 501 -1.56 32.15 1.92
C GLU A 501 -1.27 30.64 1.77
N PHE A 502 -2.28 29.78 1.98
CA PHE A 502 -2.22 28.33 1.90
C PHE A 502 -2.94 27.82 0.64
N TYR A 503 -2.18 27.27 -0.30
CA TYR A 503 -2.67 26.87 -1.62
C TYR A 503 -3.31 25.47 -1.65
N GLY A 504 -3.85 24.99 -0.52
CA GLY A 504 -4.67 23.78 -0.45
C GLY A 504 -3.96 22.50 0.03
N PHE A 505 -2.62 22.42 -0.03
CA PHE A 505 -1.86 21.21 0.31
C PHE A 505 -0.60 21.49 1.14
N GLN A 506 -0.30 20.63 2.12
CA GLN A 506 0.87 20.79 3.00
C GLN A 506 2.18 20.32 2.35
N ASP A 507 2.07 19.33 1.45
CA ASP A 507 3.19 18.58 0.88
C ASP A 507 3.43 18.90 -0.61
N GLY A 508 2.82 19.99 -1.11
CA GLY A 508 2.78 20.36 -2.53
C GLY A 508 1.81 19.51 -3.36
N GLY A 509 0.96 18.72 -2.71
CA GLY A 509 -0.07 17.87 -3.30
C GLY A 509 0.40 16.46 -3.64
N GLU A 510 1.41 15.92 -2.94
CA GLU A 510 1.90 14.55 -3.17
C GLU A 510 0.85 13.50 -2.79
N ALA A 511 0.39 13.51 -1.53
CA ALA A 511 -0.56 12.52 -1.02
C ALA A 511 -1.91 12.62 -1.75
N PHE A 512 -2.39 13.84 -2.01
CA PHE A 512 -3.63 14.05 -2.74
C PHE A 512 -3.50 13.64 -4.21
N GLY A 513 -2.39 13.98 -4.86
CA GLY A 513 -2.12 13.60 -6.24
C GLY A 513 -2.08 12.08 -6.43
N ASN A 514 -1.45 11.36 -5.49
CA ASN A 514 -1.42 9.89 -5.54
C ASN A 514 -2.83 9.29 -5.41
N MET A 515 -3.56 9.69 -4.37
CA MET A 515 -4.95 9.27 -4.12
C MET A 515 -5.85 9.53 -5.35
N ILE A 516 -5.75 10.69 -5.99
CA ILE A 516 -6.56 11.03 -7.16
C ILE A 516 -6.13 10.22 -8.40
N SER A 517 -4.85 9.94 -8.56
CA SER A 517 -4.34 9.09 -9.64
C SER A 517 -4.94 7.69 -9.56
N ASP A 518 -4.95 7.06 -8.38
CA ASP A 518 -5.59 5.77 -8.17
C ASP A 518 -7.13 5.82 -8.31
N ALA A 519 -7.75 6.85 -7.74
CA ALA A 519 -9.20 7.03 -7.81
C ALA A 519 -9.73 7.22 -9.24
N SER A 520 -8.96 7.87 -10.12
CA SER A 520 -9.34 8.21 -11.50
C SER A 520 -8.78 7.27 -12.58
N SER A 521 -7.85 6.38 -12.22
CA SER A 521 -7.27 5.41 -13.17
C SER A 521 -8.34 4.51 -13.78
N PRO A 522 -8.35 4.23 -15.10
CA PRO A 522 -9.32 3.29 -15.67
C PRO A 522 -9.12 1.86 -15.17
N ASP A 523 -10.20 1.09 -15.02
CA ASP A 523 -10.09 -0.36 -14.79
C ASP A 523 -9.72 -1.07 -16.12
N PRO A 524 -8.52 -1.67 -16.24
CA PRO A 524 -8.10 -2.34 -17.47
C PRO A 524 -8.90 -3.61 -17.76
N LYS A 525 -9.58 -4.18 -16.75
CA LYS A 525 -10.38 -5.40 -16.83
C LYS A 525 -11.87 -5.13 -17.08
N ALA A 526 -12.30 -3.87 -17.04
CA ALA A 526 -13.70 -3.52 -17.25
C ALA A 526 -14.19 -3.90 -18.65
N ASP A 527 -15.29 -4.66 -18.71
CA ASP A 527 -16.04 -4.90 -19.94
C ASP A 527 -17.17 -3.87 -20.06
N LEU A 528 -16.97 -2.91 -20.97
CA LEU A 528 -17.91 -1.82 -21.26
C LEU A 528 -18.73 -2.11 -22.54
N THR A 529 -18.80 -3.38 -22.95
CA THR A 529 -19.65 -3.82 -24.05
C THR A 529 -21.06 -4.07 -23.54
N PHE A 530 -22.06 -3.38 -24.08
CA PHE A 530 -23.45 -3.64 -23.72
C PHE A 530 -23.87 -5.05 -24.19
N PRO A 531 -24.38 -5.93 -23.31
CA PRO A 531 -24.72 -7.31 -23.70
C PRO A 531 -25.92 -7.34 -24.65
N ASP A 532 -25.82 -8.11 -25.74
CA ASP A 532 -26.94 -8.34 -26.66
C ASP A 532 -27.85 -9.47 -26.11
N PRO A 533 -29.15 -9.23 -25.85
CA PRO A 533 -30.08 -10.28 -25.44
C PRO A 533 -30.11 -11.51 -26.36
N ALA A 534 -29.76 -11.36 -27.64
CA ALA A 534 -29.74 -12.43 -28.64
C ALA A 534 -28.62 -13.46 -28.43
N ASP A 535 -27.54 -13.09 -27.73
CA ASP A 535 -26.44 -14.00 -27.38
C ASP A 535 -26.80 -14.96 -26.23
N TYR A 536 -27.97 -14.74 -25.62
CA TYR A 536 -28.53 -15.53 -24.51
C TYR A 536 -29.84 -16.20 -24.94
N GLY A 537 -30.78 -16.42 -24.01
CA GLY A 537 -32.15 -16.85 -24.28
C GLY A 537 -33.16 -15.70 -24.49
N GLY A 538 -32.69 -14.46 -24.62
CA GLY A 538 -33.52 -13.24 -24.70
C GLY A 538 -33.48 -12.39 -23.43
N SER A 539 -34.21 -11.26 -23.43
CA SER A 539 -34.11 -10.20 -22.41
C SER A 539 -34.63 -10.58 -21.00
N SER A 540 -35.20 -11.77 -20.83
CA SER A 540 -35.64 -12.31 -19.54
C SER A 540 -34.79 -13.47 -19.04
N ASP A 541 -33.73 -13.81 -19.78
CA ASP A 541 -32.78 -14.85 -19.39
C ASP A 541 -32.00 -14.40 -18.13
N PRO A 542 -31.88 -15.22 -17.07
CA PRO A 542 -31.13 -14.88 -15.87
C PRO A 542 -29.66 -14.49 -16.14
N ASP A 543 -29.03 -15.11 -17.13
CA ASP A 543 -27.62 -14.85 -17.46
C ASP A 543 -27.48 -13.50 -18.18
N TYR A 544 -28.45 -13.14 -19.02
CA TYR A 544 -28.54 -11.79 -19.61
C TYR A 544 -28.72 -10.72 -18.51
N LEU A 545 -29.61 -10.94 -17.55
CA LEU A 545 -29.86 -9.98 -16.47
C LEU A 545 -28.63 -9.81 -15.56
N GLU A 546 -27.82 -10.86 -15.38
CA GLU A 546 -26.55 -10.77 -14.66
C GLU A 546 -25.49 -10.02 -15.48
N ALA A 547 -25.35 -10.31 -16.78
CA ALA A 547 -24.46 -9.58 -17.66
C ALA A 547 -24.82 -8.08 -17.73
N GLU A 548 -26.11 -7.76 -17.81
CA GLU A 548 -26.59 -6.37 -17.80
C GLU A 548 -26.27 -5.66 -16.47
N ARG A 549 -26.39 -6.35 -15.33
CA ARG A 549 -25.99 -5.80 -14.02
C ARG A 549 -24.49 -5.49 -13.97
N ARG A 550 -23.66 -6.43 -14.42
CA ARG A 550 -22.20 -6.26 -14.45
C ARG A 550 -21.78 -5.09 -15.35
N TYR A 551 -22.36 -5.02 -16.55
CA TYR A 551 -22.15 -3.87 -17.45
C TYR A 551 -22.52 -2.55 -16.78
N ARG A 552 -23.70 -2.45 -16.13
CA ARG A 552 -24.12 -1.21 -15.47
C ARG A 552 -23.21 -0.82 -14.30
N GLN A 553 -22.71 -1.80 -13.54
CA GLN A 553 -21.75 -1.56 -12.47
C GLN A 553 -20.41 -1.05 -13.01
N ALA A 554 -19.86 -1.74 -14.01
CA ALA A 554 -18.61 -1.34 -14.66
C ALA A 554 -18.72 0.04 -15.32
N SER A 555 -19.82 0.30 -16.03
CA SER A 555 -20.08 1.59 -16.68
C SER A 555 -20.22 2.74 -15.68
N ALA A 556 -20.88 2.52 -14.54
CA ALA A 556 -21.00 3.55 -13.50
C ALA A 556 -19.67 3.79 -12.76
N ASP A 557 -18.83 2.77 -12.59
CA ASP A 557 -17.47 2.94 -12.04
C ASP A 557 -16.56 3.71 -13.01
N ASP A 558 -16.60 3.36 -14.31
CA ASP A 558 -15.91 4.09 -15.38
C ASP A 558 -16.34 5.57 -15.42
N GLU A 559 -17.63 5.86 -15.35
CA GLU A 559 -18.16 7.23 -15.26
C GLU A 559 -17.59 7.99 -14.05
N ARG A 560 -17.55 7.35 -12.86
CA ARG A 560 -16.99 7.97 -11.64
C ARG A 560 -15.50 8.28 -11.80
N ARG A 561 -14.71 7.34 -12.31
CA ARG A 561 -13.27 7.53 -12.56
C ARG A 561 -13.02 8.71 -13.49
N THR A 562 -13.77 8.79 -14.59
CA THR A 562 -13.68 9.93 -15.52
C THR A 562 -14.19 11.24 -14.91
N GLN A 563 -15.21 11.21 -14.07
CA GLN A 563 -15.70 12.40 -13.36
C GLN A 563 -14.66 12.94 -12.38
N ILE A 564 -13.92 12.08 -11.68
CA ILE A 564 -12.80 12.49 -10.82
C ILE A 564 -11.71 13.15 -11.66
N GLY A 565 -11.28 12.53 -12.76
CA GLY A 565 -10.30 13.12 -13.67
C GLY A 565 -10.76 14.49 -14.25
N ALA A 566 -12.04 14.59 -14.63
CA ALA A 566 -12.62 15.84 -15.13
C ALA A 566 -12.60 16.95 -14.06
N ASN A 567 -13.07 16.64 -12.84
CA ASN A 567 -13.15 17.62 -11.77
C ASN A 567 -11.78 17.95 -11.16
N PHE A 568 -10.79 17.06 -11.25
CA PHE A 568 -9.39 17.40 -11.00
C PHE A 568 -8.93 18.48 -12.00
N LEU A 569 -9.09 18.26 -13.31
CA LEU A 569 -8.72 19.26 -14.32
C LEU A 569 -9.42 20.61 -14.10
N PHE A 570 -10.74 20.58 -13.85
CA PHE A 570 -11.51 21.80 -13.62
C PHE A 570 -11.14 22.50 -12.31
N GLY A 571 -10.83 21.73 -11.26
CA GLY A 571 -10.40 22.24 -9.97
C GLY A 571 -9.01 22.86 -10.04
N TYR A 572 -8.07 22.21 -10.74
CA TYR A 572 -6.73 22.76 -10.95
C TYR A 572 -6.80 24.11 -11.68
N GLU A 573 -7.58 24.19 -12.76
CA GLU A 573 -7.80 25.45 -13.49
C GLU A 573 -8.48 26.51 -12.62
N ASP A 574 -9.41 26.12 -11.73
CA ASP A 574 -10.01 27.07 -10.79
C ASP A 574 -9.00 27.59 -9.75
N GLY A 575 -8.00 26.79 -9.39
CA GLY A 575 -6.89 27.19 -8.51
C GLY A 575 -5.97 28.21 -9.16
N LEU A 576 -5.61 27.99 -10.44
CA LEU A 576 -4.84 28.95 -11.26
C LEU A 576 -5.60 30.27 -11.50
N ASP A 577 -6.93 30.21 -11.60
CA ASP A 577 -7.76 31.40 -11.80
C ASP A 577 -8.02 32.18 -10.50
N ALA A 578 -7.62 31.66 -9.35
CA ALA A 578 -7.79 32.36 -8.09
C ALA A 578 -6.76 33.49 -7.98
N ASP A 579 -7.24 34.72 -7.82
CA ASP A 579 -6.40 35.88 -7.56
C ASP A 579 -5.87 35.84 -6.12
N HIS A 580 -4.54 35.72 -5.97
CA HIS A 580 -3.85 35.74 -4.68
C HIS A 580 -3.17 37.09 -4.37
N ASP A 581 -3.46 38.16 -5.11
CA ASP A 581 -2.95 39.49 -4.82
C ASP A 581 -3.57 40.05 -3.52
N THR A 582 -2.84 39.92 -2.41
CA THR A 582 -3.29 40.40 -1.10
C THR A 582 -2.81 41.82 -0.77
N TRP A 583 -1.98 42.45 -1.62
CA TRP A 583 -1.34 43.75 -1.34
C TRP A 583 -1.30 44.73 -2.53
N TRP A 584 -1.27 46.04 -2.23
CA TRP A 584 -1.42 47.12 -3.22
C TRP A 584 -0.18 47.37 -4.12
N PHE A 585 0.91 46.61 -3.97
CA PHE A 585 2.16 46.77 -4.70
C PHE A 585 2.79 45.42 -5.11
N GLY A 586 3.01 45.24 -6.42
CA GLY A 586 3.58 44.02 -6.99
C GLY A 586 2.51 43.08 -7.51
N ASP A 587 2.85 42.29 -8.52
CA ASP A 587 2.10 41.10 -8.94
C ASP A 587 2.60 39.97 -8.03
N GLN A 588 1.79 39.57 -7.04
CA GLN A 588 2.11 38.50 -6.10
C GLN A 588 1.49 37.17 -6.52
N ASP A 589 0.64 37.19 -7.54
CA ASP A 589 0.05 36.02 -8.16
C ASP A 589 1.05 35.24 -9.04
N GLN A 590 2.25 35.82 -9.24
CA GLN A 590 3.36 35.17 -9.94
C GLN A 590 4.64 35.02 -9.10
N ASP A 591 5.23 33.82 -9.13
CA ASP A 591 6.59 33.53 -8.64
C ASP A 591 7.49 33.09 -9.80
N HIS A 592 8.44 33.95 -10.19
CA HIS A 592 9.29 33.75 -11.38
C HIS A 592 8.49 33.39 -12.65
N GLY A 593 7.35 34.05 -12.85
CA GLY A 593 6.47 33.87 -14.01
C GLY A 593 5.62 32.60 -14.00
N GLN A 594 5.68 31.81 -12.93
CA GLN A 594 4.73 30.75 -12.60
C GLN A 594 3.57 31.32 -11.81
N ASP A 595 2.39 30.75 -11.98
CA ASP A 595 1.27 30.96 -11.07
C ASP A 595 1.63 30.48 -9.65
N VAL A 596 1.25 31.23 -8.60
CA VAL A 596 1.60 30.86 -7.22
C VAL A 596 0.92 29.59 -6.72
N PHE A 597 -0.31 29.31 -7.15
CA PHE A 597 -0.99 28.06 -6.82
C PHE A 597 -0.26 26.90 -7.49
N GLY A 598 0.06 27.01 -8.79
CA GLY A 598 0.83 26.00 -9.51
C GLY A 598 2.23 25.78 -8.91
N HIS A 599 2.92 26.85 -8.55
CA HIS A 599 4.26 26.80 -7.96
C HIS A 599 4.27 26.13 -6.57
N ALA A 600 3.32 26.51 -5.70
CA ALA A 600 3.20 25.90 -4.37
C ALA A 600 2.81 24.42 -4.44
N ASN A 601 2.08 24.03 -5.48
CA ASN A 601 1.58 22.67 -5.70
C ASN A 601 2.36 21.94 -6.81
N SER A 602 3.68 22.11 -6.85
CA SER A 602 4.54 21.56 -7.91
C SER A 602 4.47 20.04 -8.03
N LYS A 603 4.18 19.32 -6.93
CA LYS A 603 4.01 17.87 -6.96
C LYS A 603 2.65 17.47 -7.53
N LEU A 604 1.59 18.20 -7.19
CA LEU A 604 0.28 18.04 -7.83
C LEU A 604 0.33 18.31 -9.33
N ARG A 605 1.10 19.33 -9.74
CA ARG A 605 1.38 19.62 -11.15
C ARG A 605 1.99 18.40 -11.85
N SER A 606 2.97 17.74 -11.23
CA SER A 606 3.56 16.49 -11.75
C SER A 606 2.54 15.35 -11.85
N TRP A 607 1.70 15.17 -10.82
CA TRP A 607 0.60 14.19 -10.83
C TRP A 607 -0.44 14.42 -11.93
N ALA A 608 -0.61 15.67 -12.40
CA ALA A 608 -1.58 15.97 -13.45
C ALA A 608 -1.34 15.15 -14.74
N GLY A 609 -0.08 14.79 -15.02
CA GLY A 609 0.28 13.95 -16.17
C GLY A 609 -0.31 12.54 -16.08
N THR A 610 -0.12 11.86 -14.96
CA THR A 610 -0.59 10.47 -14.76
C THR A 610 -2.10 10.41 -14.52
N ILE A 611 -2.67 11.42 -13.86
CA ILE A 611 -4.13 11.54 -13.65
C ILE A 611 -4.87 11.71 -14.98
N LEU A 612 -4.37 12.57 -15.89
CA LEU A 612 -5.11 12.96 -17.10
C LEU A 612 -4.71 12.18 -18.36
N ALA A 613 -3.53 11.57 -18.41
CA ALA A 613 -3.09 10.75 -19.55
C ALA A 613 -4.12 9.67 -19.96
N PRO A 614 -4.75 8.92 -19.03
CA PRO A 614 -5.75 7.93 -19.39
C PRO A 614 -7.04 8.52 -19.99
N HIS A 615 -7.29 9.82 -19.78
CA HIS A 615 -8.49 10.55 -20.22
C HIS A 615 -8.24 11.48 -21.41
N ILE A 616 -7.05 11.41 -22.02
CA ILE A 616 -6.56 12.37 -23.01
C ILE A 616 -7.43 12.47 -24.27
N GLU A 617 -8.07 11.38 -24.68
CA GLU A 617 -8.98 11.34 -25.84
C GLU A 617 -10.18 12.28 -25.65
N GLY A 618 -10.78 12.29 -24.45
CA GLY A 618 -11.89 13.19 -24.11
C GLY A 618 -11.47 14.65 -24.08
N ILE A 619 -10.26 14.93 -23.58
CA ILE A 619 -9.67 16.28 -23.57
C ILE A 619 -9.44 16.78 -25.00
N ALA A 620 -8.83 15.95 -25.86
CA ALA A 620 -8.62 16.28 -27.28
C ALA A 620 -9.96 16.56 -27.99
N GLY A 621 -10.93 15.65 -27.83
CA GLY A 621 -12.26 15.82 -28.40
C GLY A 621 -12.98 17.10 -27.94
N SER A 622 -12.80 17.48 -26.66
CA SER A 622 -13.41 18.69 -26.10
C SER A 622 -12.74 20.00 -26.54
N LEU A 623 -11.47 19.96 -26.94
CA LEU A 623 -10.78 21.11 -27.53
C LEU A 623 -11.18 21.34 -28.99
N ASP A 624 -11.48 20.27 -29.73
CA ASP A 624 -11.98 20.35 -31.11
C ASP A 624 -13.46 20.75 -31.18
N GLU A 625 -14.33 19.97 -30.53
CA GLU A 625 -15.77 20.22 -30.47
C GLU A 625 -16.24 20.40 -29.01
N VAL A 626 -16.22 21.66 -28.57
CA VAL A 626 -16.64 22.04 -27.21
C VAL A 626 -18.03 21.51 -26.85
N ALA A 627 -18.13 20.93 -25.65
CA ALA A 627 -19.37 20.43 -25.11
C ALA A 627 -20.32 21.57 -24.70
N LYS A 628 -21.56 21.20 -24.35
CA LYS A 628 -22.54 22.18 -23.84
C LYS A 628 -22.27 22.61 -22.41
N HIS A 629 -21.70 21.70 -21.61
CA HIS A 629 -21.45 21.85 -20.18
C HIS A 629 -20.19 21.06 -19.81
N ASN A 630 -19.55 21.45 -18.71
CA ASN A 630 -18.42 20.73 -18.12
C ASN A 630 -18.91 19.47 -17.41
N GLY A 631 -18.18 18.36 -17.56
CA GLY A 631 -18.49 17.09 -16.91
C GLY A 631 -17.97 15.90 -17.73
N VAL A 632 -18.83 14.90 -17.88
CA VAL A 632 -18.51 13.62 -18.53
C VAL A 632 -19.57 13.28 -19.59
N VAL A 633 -19.14 12.65 -20.68
CA VAL A 633 -20.01 12.12 -21.74
C VAL A 633 -19.66 10.68 -22.09
N THR A 634 -20.62 9.90 -22.56
CA THR A 634 -20.38 8.53 -23.03
C THR A 634 -19.96 8.52 -24.51
N GLY A 635 -18.83 7.86 -24.77
CA GLY A 635 -18.23 7.67 -26.10
C GLY A 635 -18.80 6.50 -26.92
N ALA A 636 -18.29 6.36 -28.15
CA ALA A 636 -18.76 5.38 -29.14
C ALA A 636 -18.47 3.90 -28.80
N GLY A 637 -17.79 3.61 -27.69
CA GLY A 637 -17.49 2.26 -27.17
C GLY A 637 -17.98 2.01 -25.75
N GLY A 638 -18.88 2.83 -25.22
CA GLY A 638 -19.39 2.72 -23.84
C GLY A 638 -18.47 3.31 -22.76
N ARG A 639 -17.22 3.65 -23.10
CA ARG A 639 -16.30 4.42 -22.26
C ARG A 639 -16.75 5.86 -22.05
N HIS A 640 -16.45 6.39 -20.89
CA HIS A 640 -16.70 7.79 -20.55
C HIS A 640 -15.50 8.67 -20.90
N PHE A 641 -15.81 9.92 -21.27
CA PHE A 641 -14.83 10.92 -21.67
C PHE A 641 -15.07 12.24 -20.94
N ILE A 642 -13.98 12.92 -20.61
CA ILE A 642 -14.02 14.30 -20.11
C ILE A 642 -14.64 15.18 -21.19
N ALA A 643 -15.59 16.03 -20.79
CA ALA A 643 -16.26 16.98 -21.64
C ALA A 643 -16.23 18.37 -21.03
N PHE A 644 -15.90 19.40 -21.82
CA PHE A 644 -15.94 20.78 -21.33
C PHE A 644 -16.40 21.78 -22.38
N ASP A 645 -16.97 22.88 -21.91
CA ASP A 645 -17.53 23.93 -22.74
C ASP A 645 -16.47 24.92 -23.25
N ARG A 646 -16.93 25.89 -24.05
CA ARG A 646 -16.07 26.90 -24.64
C ARG A 646 -15.35 27.76 -23.60
N VAL A 647 -16.00 28.06 -22.48
CA VAL A 647 -15.41 28.92 -21.44
C VAL A 647 -14.26 28.19 -20.79
N MET A 648 -14.47 26.92 -20.39
CA MET A 648 -13.40 26.11 -19.82
C MET A 648 -12.26 25.88 -20.81
N SER A 649 -12.56 25.57 -22.08
CA SER A 649 -11.53 25.43 -23.12
C SER A 649 -10.63 26.67 -23.23
N GLN A 650 -11.20 27.87 -23.14
CA GLN A 650 -10.45 29.13 -23.22
C GLN A 650 -9.61 29.40 -21.98
N ARG A 651 -10.07 28.99 -20.80
CA ARG A 651 -9.33 29.08 -19.53
C ARG A 651 -8.08 28.20 -19.60
N LEU A 652 -8.27 26.91 -19.91
CA LEU A 652 -7.19 25.92 -20.06
C LEU A 652 -6.09 26.35 -21.06
N LEU A 653 -6.47 26.97 -22.17
CA LEU A 653 -5.57 27.47 -23.23
C LEU A 653 -5.02 28.89 -22.93
N GLY A 654 -5.40 29.51 -21.82
CA GLY A 654 -5.01 30.88 -21.47
C GLY A 654 -3.53 31.01 -21.07
N LYS A 655 -3.06 32.27 -20.99
CA LYS A 655 -1.68 32.61 -20.53
C LYS A 655 -1.34 32.09 -19.13
N ASN A 656 -2.34 31.94 -18.29
CA ASN A 656 -2.24 31.41 -16.93
C ASN A 656 -2.98 30.07 -16.80
N GLY A 657 -3.38 29.47 -17.91
CA GLY A 657 -4.17 28.23 -17.92
C GLY A 657 -3.32 26.99 -17.72
N PHE A 658 -3.99 25.87 -17.46
CA PHE A 658 -3.42 24.55 -17.19
C PHE A 658 -2.26 24.18 -18.12
N PHE A 659 -2.42 24.28 -19.44
CA PHE A 659 -1.39 23.85 -20.40
C PHE A 659 -0.10 24.70 -20.33
N THR A 660 -0.22 25.96 -19.91
CA THR A 660 0.94 26.83 -19.67
C THR A 660 1.61 26.45 -18.35
N ASP A 661 0.84 26.23 -17.28
CA ASP A 661 1.36 25.93 -15.94
C ASP A 661 2.11 24.59 -15.88
N ILE A 662 1.56 23.53 -16.47
CA ILE A 662 2.26 22.23 -16.51
C ILE A 662 3.58 22.27 -17.30
N GLY A 663 3.78 23.31 -18.12
CA GLY A 663 5.05 23.57 -18.82
C GLY A 663 6.22 23.84 -17.88
N PHE A 664 5.96 24.20 -16.62
CA PHE A 664 6.95 24.38 -15.58
C PHE A 664 7.29 23.10 -14.81
N ASP A 665 6.59 21.99 -15.07
CA ASP A 665 6.92 20.73 -14.43
C ASP A 665 8.23 20.16 -14.98
N ASN A 666 9.23 20.07 -14.10
CA ASN A 666 10.56 19.59 -14.45
C ASN A 666 11.21 18.91 -13.22
N PRO A 667 10.74 17.71 -12.85
CA PRO A 667 11.30 16.93 -11.75
C PRO A 667 12.81 16.73 -11.92
N GLU A 668 13.51 16.68 -10.78
CA GLU A 668 14.94 16.37 -10.74
C GLU A 668 15.18 14.95 -11.27
N ILE A 669 16.32 14.74 -11.92
CA ILE A 669 16.74 13.43 -12.43
C ILE A 669 17.81 12.88 -11.51
N SER A 670 17.61 11.65 -11.04
CA SER A 670 18.62 10.86 -10.35
C SER A 670 19.35 10.00 -11.38
N ASP A 671 20.68 10.14 -11.42
CA ASP A 671 21.57 9.33 -12.27
C ASP A 671 21.87 7.95 -11.69
N ASN A 672 21.18 7.56 -10.61
CA ASN A 672 21.38 6.32 -9.87
C ASN A 672 22.85 6.04 -9.43
N GLY A 673 23.70 7.07 -9.37
CA GLY A 673 25.13 6.95 -9.10
C GLY A 673 25.97 6.48 -10.30
N THR A 674 25.40 6.50 -11.51
CA THR A 674 25.98 6.07 -12.80
C THR A 674 25.95 7.19 -13.85
N PRO A 675 26.69 8.30 -13.68
CA PRO A 675 26.63 9.47 -14.59
C PRO A 675 26.97 9.21 -16.07
N ASP A 676 27.66 8.10 -16.37
CA ASP A 676 28.06 7.70 -17.73
C ASP A 676 27.07 6.70 -18.38
N ASP A 677 26.07 6.21 -17.63
CA ASP A 677 25.07 5.26 -18.08
C ASP A 677 23.67 5.84 -17.81
N THR A 678 23.07 6.42 -18.84
CA THR A 678 21.74 7.05 -18.70
C THR A 678 20.60 6.02 -18.76
N SER A 679 20.90 4.72 -18.87
CA SER A 679 19.86 3.68 -19.03
C SER A 679 19.10 3.37 -17.74
N ASP A 680 19.64 3.74 -16.59
CA ASP A 680 19.02 3.59 -15.28
C ASP A 680 18.65 4.92 -14.59
N ASP A 681 18.73 6.03 -15.34
CA ASP A 681 18.26 7.35 -14.89
C ASP A 681 16.75 7.34 -14.67
N PHE A 682 16.30 7.96 -13.58
CA PHE A 682 14.89 8.10 -13.25
C PHE A 682 14.57 9.49 -12.67
N TYR A 683 13.32 9.90 -12.79
CA TYR A 683 12.85 11.13 -12.17
C TYR A 683 12.66 10.96 -10.66
N ILE A 684 13.20 11.87 -9.86
CA ILE A 684 12.95 11.93 -8.42
C ILE A 684 11.46 12.21 -8.20
N GLY A 685 10.83 11.40 -7.35
CA GLY A 685 9.37 11.35 -7.21
C GLY A 685 8.70 10.32 -8.14
N GLY A 686 9.46 9.58 -8.95
CA GLY A 686 8.98 8.41 -9.68
C GLY A 686 8.21 8.70 -10.97
N ARG A 687 7.95 9.97 -11.30
CA ARG A 687 7.06 10.40 -12.39
C ARG A 687 7.79 11.27 -13.41
N ALA A 688 7.53 11.01 -14.69
CA ALA A 688 7.93 11.90 -15.78
C ALA A 688 7.17 13.22 -15.73
N PRO A 689 7.70 14.30 -16.34
CA PRO A 689 7.01 15.57 -16.43
C PRO A 689 5.58 15.42 -16.95
N ALA A 690 4.63 16.17 -16.41
CA ALA A 690 3.22 16.05 -16.74
C ALA A 690 2.97 16.21 -18.24
N THR A 691 3.63 17.17 -18.88
CA THR A 691 3.54 17.37 -20.34
C THR A 691 4.05 16.19 -21.14
N ASP A 692 5.07 15.50 -20.64
CA ASP A 692 5.67 14.35 -21.31
C ASP A 692 4.69 13.17 -21.26
N ASN A 693 4.11 12.91 -20.09
CA ASN A 693 3.05 11.91 -19.92
C ASN A 693 1.83 12.18 -20.84
N LEU A 694 1.37 13.44 -20.92
CA LEU A 694 0.25 13.81 -21.79
C LEU A 694 0.59 13.70 -23.29
N LEU A 695 1.80 14.08 -23.70
CA LEU A 695 2.26 13.94 -25.09
C LEU A 695 2.31 12.47 -25.51
N LEU A 696 2.84 11.59 -24.65
CA LEU A 696 2.92 10.15 -24.92
C LEU A 696 1.53 9.52 -25.04
N ALA A 697 0.62 9.88 -24.13
CA ALA A 697 -0.77 9.42 -24.19
C ALA A 697 -1.47 9.91 -25.47
N ALA A 698 -1.29 11.20 -25.80
CA ALA A 698 -1.85 11.80 -27.00
C ALA A 698 -1.30 11.16 -28.28
N GLN A 699 -0.02 10.81 -28.30
CA GLN A 699 0.60 10.11 -29.44
C GLN A 699 -0.05 8.76 -29.70
N SER A 700 -0.17 7.94 -28.65
CA SER A 700 -0.70 6.60 -28.74
C SER A 700 -2.13 6.63 -29.27
N ALA A 701 -2.96 7.50 -28.70
CA ALA A 701 -4.36 7.65 -29.11
C ALA A 701 -4.51 8.27 -30.51
N TYR A 702 -3.74 9.32 -30.85
CA TYR A 702 -3.76 9.92 -32.18
C TYR A 702 -3.39 8.92 -33.27
N ARG A 703 -2.38 8.08 -33.03
CA ARG A 703 -1.96 7.04 -33.99
C ARG A 703 -3.01 5.94 -34.14
N ALA A 704 -3.64 5.51 -33.06
CA ALA A 704 -4.74 4.56 -33.14
C ALA A 704 -5.89 5.10 -34.01
N ASP A 705 -6.31 6.36 -33.79
CA ASP A 705 -7.33 7.02 -34.61
C ASP A 705 -6.89 7.17 -36.08
N LEU A 706 -5.61 7.48 -36.33
CA LEU A 706 -5.06 7.58 -37.67
C LEU A 706 -5.05 6.22 -38.38
N ALA A 707 -4.66 5.15 -37.69
CA ALA A 707 -4.64 3.80 -38.24
C ALA A 707 -6.03 3.38 -38.71
N ASP A 708 -7.06 3.67 -37.92
CA ASP A 708 -8.46 3.44 -38.29
C ASP A 708 -8.86 4.28 -39.50
N ALA A 709 -8.54 5.58 -39.50
CA ALA A 709 -8.86 6.48 -40.61
C ALA A 709 -8.14 6.11 -41.93
N VAL A 710 -6.89 5.64 -41.85
CA VAL A 710 -6.08 5.16 -43.00
C VAL A 710 -6.63 3.84 -43.55
N GLN A 711 -7.23 3.00 -42.72
CA GLN A 711 -7.93 1.78 -43.14
C GLN A 711 -9.38 2.04 -43.58
N GLY A 712 -9.92 3.22 -43.27
CA GLY A 712 -11.33 3.57 -43.54
C GLY A 712 -12.30 2.94 -42.53
N ILE A 713 -11.81 2.58 -41.35
CA ILE A 713 -12.56 2.07 -40.20
C ILE A 713 -13.14 3.27 -39.43
N GLY A 714 -14.25 3.09 -38.71
CA GLY A 714 -14.81 4.11 -37.81
C GLY A 714 -15.48 5.32 -38.48
N GLY A 715 -15.35 5.50 -39.81
CA GLY A 715 -16.06 6.53 -40.57
C GLY A 715 -15.50 7.96 -40.45
N ARG A 716 -14.43 8.18 -39.68
CA ARG A 716 -13.68 9.44 -39.64
C ARG A 716 -12.66 9.50 -40.78
N SER A 717 -12.53 10.66 -41.42
CA SER A 717 -11.45 10.88 -42.39
C SER A 717 -10.14 11.22 -41.67
N ILE A 718 -9.00 11.05 -42.34
CA ILE A 718 -7.69 11.44 -41.81
C ILE A 718 -7.71 12.90 -41.35
N ASN A 719 -8.29 13.79 -42.16
CA ASN A 719 -8.43 15.20 -41.82
C ASN A 719 -9.25 15.42 -40.54
N ASN A 720 -10.35 14.67 -40.34
CA ASN A 720 -11.15 14.81 -39.11
C ASN A 720 -10.42 14.30 -37.87
N VAL A 721 -9.55 13.30 -38.02
CA VAL A 721 -8.68 12.85 -36.93
C VAL A 721 -7.61 13.91 -36.65
N THR A 722 -6.95 14.43 -37.67
CA THR A 722 -5.97 15.51 -37.52
C THR A 722 -6.55 16.75 -36.86
N ASP A 723 -7.74 17.22 -37.29
CA ASP A 723 -8.44 18.35 -36.66
C ASP A 723 -8.72 18.10 -35.17
N GLY A 724 -9.17 16.88 -34.83
CA GLY A 724 -9.50 16.49 -33.46
C GLY A 724 -8.32 16.54 -32.48
N TRP A 725 -7.10 16.28 -32.96
CA TRP A 725 -5.91 16.18 -32.12
C TRP A 725 -5.00 17.42 -32.18
N SER A 726 -5.10 18.24 -33.24
CA SER A 726 -4.24 19.42 -33.41
C SER A 726 -4.32 20.43 -32.26
N PRO A 727 -5.49 20.80 -31.70
CA PRO A 727 -5.58 21.73 -30.57
C PRO A 727 -4.77 21.28 -29.34
N LEU A 728 -4.86 20.00 -28.97
CA LEU A 728 -4.12 19.45 -27.83
C LEU A 728 -2.61 19.39 -28.11
N MET A 729 -2.21 18.89 -29.29
CA MET A 729 -0.78 18.81 -29.63
C MET A 729 -0.16 20.20 -29.67
N GLU A 730 -0.87 21.19 -30.20
CA GLU A 730 -0.41 22.57 -30.25
C GLU A 730 -0.27 23.18 -28.85
N SER A 731 -1.24 22.98 -27.96
CA SER A 731 -1.17 23.48 -26.57
C SER A 731 -0.08 22.80 -25.74
N LEU A 732 0.20 21.52 -26.01
CA LEU A 732 1.28 20.81 -25.32
C LEU A 732 2.66 21.32 -25.76
N PHE A 733 2.89 21.66 -27.04
CA PHE A 733 4.21 22.12 -27.52
C PHE A 733 4.45 23.63 -27.42
N THR A 734 3.41 24.44 -27.31
CA THR A 734 3.52 25.90 -27.47
C THR A 734 3.02 26.65 -26.24
N ALA A 735 3.60 27.82 -26.00
CA ALA A 735 3.06 28.80 -25.06
C ALA A 735 2.15 29.77 -25.82
N PRO A 736 1.07 30.27 -25.21
CA PRO A 736 0.28 31.34 -25.81
C PRO A 736 1.14 32.60 -26.00
N GLU A 737 0.89 33.40 -27.05
CA GLU A 737 1.78 34.53 -27.42
C GLU A 737 1.90 35.63 -26.35
N ASN A 738 0.98 35.67 -25.38
CA ASN A 738 0.97 36.58 -24.24
C ASN A 738 1.43 35.94 -22.93
N ALA A 739 1.97 34.72 -22.96
CA ALA A 739 2.63 34.10 -21.81
C ALA A 739 3.84 34.92 -21.33
N SER A 740 4.21 34.73 -20.06
CA SER A 740 5.44 35.29 -19.50
C SER A 740 6.68 34.76 -20.26
N GLN A 741 7.79 35.52 -20.19
CA GLN A 741 9.04 35.09 -20.83
C GLN A 741 9.55 33.80 -20.18
N GLU A 742 9.32 33.65 -18.89
CA GLU A 742 9.66 32.50 -18.06
C GLU A 742 8.86 31.25 -18.47
N ALA A 743 7.55 31.37 -18.71
CA ALA A 743 6.73 30.27 -19.24
C ALA A 743 7.18 29.84 -20.65
N ILE A 744 7.52 30.81 -21.49
CA ILE A 744 8.11 30.58 -22.81
C ILE A 744 9.45 29.82 -22.69
N GLU A 745 10.27 30.15 -21.70
CA GLU A 745 11.56 29.51 -21.44
C GLU A 745 11.42 28.09 -20.88
N ALA A 746 10.49 27.87 -19.95
CA ALA A 746 10.19 26.55 -19.39
C ALA A 746 9.75 25.56 -20.49
N LEU A 747 8.78 25.98 -21.32
CA LEU A 747 8.33 25.19 -22.47
C LEU A 747 9.43 25.00 -23.52
N ASN A 748 10.33 25.98 -23.72
CA ASN A 748 11.49 25.82 -24.61
C ASN A 748 12.48 24.78 -24.12
N ALA A 749 12.84 24.80 -22.84
CA ALA A 749 13.79 23.84 -22.27
C ALA A 749 13.29 22.40 -22.44
N ARG A 750 11.99 22.18 -22.22
CA ARG A 750 11.34 20.90 -22.51
C ARG A 750 11.33 20.57 -24.00
N ASN A 751 10.98 21.52 -24.86
CA ASN A 751 10.95 21.31 -26.31
C ASN A 751 12.32 20.97 -26.89
N GLU A 752 13.42 21.45 -26.30
CA GLU A 752 14.77 21.05 -26.73
C GLU A 752 15.00 19.54 -26.56
N ARG A 753 14.50 18.93 -25.48
CA ARG A 753 14.52 17.47 -25.28
C ARG A 753 13.72 16.77 -26.38
N TRP A 754 12.46 17.16 -26.56
CA TRP A 754 11.58 16.59 -27.59
C TRP A 754 12.08 16.81 -29.01
N GLN A 755 12.78 17.89 -29.31
CA GLN A 755 13.34 18.15 -30.64
C GLN A 755 14.34 17.05 -31.03
N GLY A 756 15.20 16.61 -30.11
CA GLY A 756 16.11 15.50 -30.34
C GLY A 756 15.36 14.20 -30.65
N LEU A 757 14.30 13.91 -29.88
CA LEU A 757 13.46 12.72 -30.05
C LEU A 757 12.69 12.75 -31.39
N ILE A 758 12.13 13.90 -31.77
CA ILE A 758 11.44 14.09 -33.05
C ILE A 758 12.42 13.87 -34.22
N GLN A 759 13.63 14.42 -34.14
CA GLN A 759 14.67 14.20 -35.17
C GLN A 759 15.11 12.74 -35.24
N ALA A 760 15.14 12.03 -34.12
CA ALA A 760 15.37 10.59 -34.06
C ALA A 760 14.19 9.78 -34.66
N GLY A 761 13.04 10.42 -34.89
CA GLY A 761 11.85 9.82 -35.50
C GLY A 761 10.82 9.31 -34.49
N ILE A 762 10.82 9.77 -33.23
CA ILE A 762 9.88 9.30 -32.20
C ILE A 762 8.42 9.44 -32.64
N GLY A 763 8.09 10.45 -33.46
CA GLY A 763 6.74 10.65 -34.01
C GLY A 763 6.23 9.45 -34.82
N ALA A 764 7.14 8.66 -35.39
CA ALA A 764 6.84 7.45 -36.15
C ALA A 764 6.89 6.16 -35.32
N VAL A 765 7.62 6.15 -34.19
CA VAL A 765 7.80 4.92 -33.38
C VAL A 765 6.60 4.74 -32.44
N PRO A 766 5.98 3.54 -32.36
CA PRO A 766 4.93 3.29 -31.38
C PRO A 766 5.49 3.32 -29.98
N PHE A 767 4.88 4.11 -29.10
CA PHE A 767 5.33 4.16 -27.72
C PHE A 767 5.17 2.81 -26.99
N GLY A 768 4.14 2.03 -27.31
CA GLY A 768 3.99 0.64 -26.83
C GLY A 768 5.23 -0.22 -27.13
N ASP A 769 5.71 -0.18 -28.38
CA ASP A 769 6.92 -0.90 -28.80
C ASP A 769 8.19 -0.43 -28.06
N ILE A 770 8.29 0.87 -27.72
CA ILE A 770 9.38 1.41 -26.90
C ILE A 770 9.31 0.85 -25.48
N LEU A 771 8.10 0.79 -24.90
CA LEU A 771 7.87 0.24 -23.57
C LEU A 771 8.15 -1.26 -23.51
N GLU A 772 7.79 -2.05 -24.52
CA GLU A 772 8.08 -3.50 -24.58
C GLU A 772 9.60 -3.79 -24.48
N GLY A 773 10.42 -2.92 -25.06
CA GLY A 773 11.89 -3.04 -25.00
C GLY A 773 12.51 -2.63 -23.67
N ALA A 774 11.82 -1.82 -22.85
CA ALA A 774 12.33 -1.22 -21.62
C ALA A 774 11.69 -1.79 -20.33
N ILE A 775 10.44 -2.23 -20.41
CA ILE A 775 9.61 -2.67 -19.28
C ILE A 775 9.15 -4.11 -19.53
N ASN A 776 9.67 -5.07 -18.77
CA ASN A 776 9.30 -6.48 -18.88
C ASN A 776 8.07 -6.80 -18.00
N ASN A 777 6.84 -6.63 -18.49
CA ASN A 777 5.66 -7.18 -17.77
C ASN A 777 4.48 -7.55 -18.70
N GLU A 778 3.85 -8.68 -18.42
CA GLU A 778 2.84 -9.38 -19.24
C GLU A 778 1.38 -8.92 -18.94
N ALA A 779 1.17 -7.98 -18.00
CA ALA A 779 -0.13 -7.76 -17.35
C ALA A 779 -0.98 -6.56 -17.80
N THR A 780 -0.52 -5.70 -18.72
CA THR A 780 -1.21 -4.43 -19.05
C THR A 780 -1.34 -4.17 -20.53
N ARG A 781 -2.45 -3.53 -20.94
CA ARG A 781 -2.54 -2.85 -22.25
C ARG A 781 -1.47 -1.75 -22.23
N GLU A 782 -0.34 -2.02 -22.86
CA GLU A 782 1.02 -1.50 -22.57
C GLU A 782 1.10 -0.03 -22.09
N VAL A 783 0.51 0.90 -22.83
CA VAL A 783 0.57 2.35 -22.53
C VAL A 783 -0.16 2.73 -21.25
N ALA A 784 -1.32 2.12 -20.95
CA ALA A 784 -2.03 2.38 -19.71
C ALA A 784 -1.26 1.85 -18.49
N GLY A 785 -0.54 0.74 -18.66
CA GLY A 785 0.31 0.16 -17.62
C GLY A 785 1.45 1.08 -17.21
N TYR A 786 2.09 1.75 -18.18
CA TYR A 786 3.15 2.72 -17.92
C TYR A 786 2.73 3.85 -16.97
N PHE A 787 1.55 4.45 -17.19
CA PHE A 787 1.06 5.53 -16.31
C PHE A 787 0.66 5.01 -14.92
N ILE A 788 0.05 3.81 -14.86
CA ILE A 788 -0.27 3.14 -13.60
C ILE A 788 1.00 2.82 -12.81
N GLU A 789 2.09 2.41 -13.47
CA GLU A 789 3.35 2.10 -12.80
C GLU A 789 4.05 3.34 -12.25
N GLN A 790 3.98 4.49 -12.92
CA GLN A 790 4.50 5.75 -12.39
C GLN A 790 3.72 6.28 -11.18
N ALA A 791 2.45 5.87 -11.05
CA ALA A 791 1.62 6.24 -9.93
C ALA A 791 1.90 5.39 -8.66
N LYS A 792 2.72 4.34 -8.76
CA LYS A 792 3.06 3.49 -7.62
C LYS A 792 4.08 4.14 -6.69
N SER A 793 4.05 3.79 -5.41
CA SER A 793 5.00 4.29 -4.40
C SER A 793 6.47 4.01 -4.75
N ASN A 794 6.72 2.90 -5.46
CA ASN A 794 8.04 2.49 -5.96
C ASN A 794 8.16 2.61 -7.50
N GLY A 795 7.24 3.34 -8.13
CA GLY A 795 7.29 3.63 -9.56
C GLY A 795 8.57 4.39 -9.92
N VAL A 796 9.25 3.95 -10.98
CA VAL A 796 10.37 4.70 -11.57
C VAL A 796 10.06 4.94 -13.03
N ALA A 797 9.62 6.15 -13.35
CA ALA A 797 9.56 6.61 -14.73
C ALA A 797 10.99 6.67 -15.29
N PRO A 798 11.35 5.85 -16.29
CA PRO A 798 12.61 6.02 -16.99
C PRO A 798 12.63 7.41 -17.65
N VAL A 799 13.78 8.06 -17.63
CA VAL A 799 13.97 9.32 -18.36
C VAL A 799 13.77 9.06 -19.86
N LEU A 800 13.03 9.91 -20.57
CA LEU A 800 12.73 9.70 -21.99
C LEU A 800 13.97 9.47 -22.87
N ASP A 801 15.10 10.09 -22.51
CA ASP A 801 16.38 9.93 -23.19
C ASP A 801 16.98 8.52 -23.01
N SER A 802 16.65 7.82 -21.93
CA SER A 802 17.07 6.43 -21.66
C SER A 802 16.33 5.41 -22.54
N LEU A 803 15.07 5.72 -22.89
CA LEU A 803 14.22 4.89 -23.74
C LEU A 803 14.69 4.85 -25.21
N LEU A 804 15.57 5.77 -25.62
CA LEU A 804 15.99 5.92 -27.00
C LEU A 804 17.52 6.01 -27.12
N THR A 805 18.17 4.86 -27.34
CA THR A 805 19.59 4.78 -27.72
C THR A 805 19.82 5.37 -29.11
N THR A 806 19.90 6.68 -29.23
CA THR A 806 20.14 7.32 -30.53
C THR A 806 21.39 8.18 -30.52
N ASP A 807 22.37 7.74 -31.32
CA ASP A 807 23.47 8.54 -31.89
C ASP A 807 22.90 9.60 -32.87
N ALA A 808 21.87 10.36 -32.46
CA ALA A 808 21.35 11.47 -33.23
C ALA A 808 22.40 12.57 -33.24
N ASN A 809 23.18 12.61 -34.32
CA ASN A 809 24.19 13.64 -34.54
C ASN A 809 23.61 15.03 -34.30
N ASN A 810 24.11 15.71 -33.26
CA ASN A 810 23.90 17.12 -32.94
C ASN A 810 23.95 18.00 -34.21
N THR A 811 22.80 18.22 -34.84
CA THR A 811 22.62 19.29 -35.82
C THR A 811 22.06 20.50 -35.09
N THR A 812 22.73 21.64 -35.29
CA THR A 812 22.67 22.82 -34.41
C THR A 812 21.56 23.81 -34.77
N GLU A 813 20.64 23.47 -35.69
CA GLU A 813 19.52 24.33 -36.05
C GLU A 813 18.31 24.05 -35.15
N LYS A 814 18.04 24.97 -34.22
CA LYS A 814 16.78 25.00 -33.46
C LYS A 814 15.62 25.22 -34.45
N THR A 815 14.67 24.29 -34.48
CA THR A 815 13.44 24.45 -35.29
C THR A 815 12.42 25.30 -34.54
N THR A 816 11.41 25.82 -35.24
CA THR A 816 10.32 26.54 -34.56
C THR A 816 9.39 25.55 -33.86
N ARG A 817 8.71 25.95 -32.78
CA ARG A 817 7.80 25.05 -32.03
C ARG A 817 6.67 24.54 -32.92
N GLU A 818 6.22 25.39 -33.84
CA GLU A 818 5.22 25.06 -34.85
C GLU A 818 5.74 23.96 -35.78
N THR A 819 7.02 24.05 -36.19
CA THR A 819 7.68 22.98 -36.96
C THR A 819 7.71 21.66 -36.18
N MET A 820 7.91 21.68 -34.86
CA MET A 820 7.87 20.45 -34.06
C MET A 820 6.48 19.79 -34.10
N VAL A 821 5.39 20.55 -33.94
CA VAL A 821 4.02 20.01 -34.02
C VAL A 821 3.75 19.44 -35.41
N TYR A 822 4.14 20.17 -36.47
CA TYR A 822 3.97 19.68 -37.85
C TYR A 822 4.73 18.38 -38.09
N ASP A 823 6.01 18.35 -37.75
CA ASP A 823 6.89 17.20 -37.99
C ASP A 823 6.40 15.99 -37.19
N TYR A 824 6.03 16.19 -35.93
CA TYR A 824 5.49 15.13 -35.07
C TYR A 824 4.21 14.52 -35.63
N MET A 825 3.21 15.36 -35.95
CA MET A 825 1.93 14.88 -36.48
C MET A 825 2.05 14.27 -37.89
N LYS A 826 2.98 14.79 -38.72
CA LYS A 826 3.25 14.24 -40.06
C LYS A 826 3.98 12.91 -39.97
N ASP A 827 4.97 12.77 -39.10
CA ASP A 827 5.70 11.50 -38.94
C ASP A 827 4.76 10.39 -38.45
N SER A 828 3.85 10.68 -37.51
CA SER A 828 2.78 9.75 -37.11
C SER A 828 1.87 9.38 -38.28
N LEU A 829 1.45 10.36 -39.10
CA LEU A 829 0.64 10.09 -40.29
C LEU A 829 1.38 9.23 -41.33
N TYR A 830 2.65 9.53 -41.61
CA TYR A 830 3.46 8.76 -42.56
C TYR A 830 3.70 7.34 -42.06
N GLN A 831 3.85 7.14 -40.76
CA GLN A 831 3.88 5.80 -40.17
C GLN A 831 2.60 5.03 -40.50
N GLU A 832 1.43 5.58 -40.17
CA GLU A 832 0.18 4.86 -40.41
C GLU A 832 -0.09 4.62 -41.91
N ILE A 833 0.27 5.57 -42.78
CA ILE A 833 0.20 5.37 -44.23
C ILE A 833 1.13 4.25 -44.68
N SER A 834 2.37 4.18 -44.18
CA SER A 834 3.34 3.16 -44.57
C SER A 834 2.91 1.75 -44.14
N THR A 835 2.23 1.64 -42.99
CA THR A 835 1.82 0.37 -42.39
C THR A 835 0.47 -0.12 -42.92
N HIS A 836 -0.50 0.79 -43.08
CA HIS A 836 -1.90 0.44 -43.38
C HIS A 836 -2.42 1.02 -44.69
N GLY A 837 -1.60 1.78 -45.42
CA GLY A 837 -2.02 2.48 -46.62
C GLY A 837 -2.37 1.57 -47.81
N ASP A 838 -3.37 2.00 -48.59
CA ASP A 838 -3.69 1.40 -49.89
C ASP A 838 -3.14 2.26 -51.03
N PHE A 839 -2.25 1.66 -51.83
CA PHE A 839 -1.55 2.31 -52.93
C PHE A 839 -2.07 1.89 -54.32
N THR A 840 -3.13 1.08 -54.40
CA THR A 840 -3.63 0.52 -55.68
C THR A 840 -4.17 1.57 -56.67
N GLY A 841 -4.44 2.79 -56.20
CA GLY A 841 -4.91 3.94 -57.00
C GLY A 841 -3.83 4.92 -57.47
N ALA A 842 -2.55 4.67 -57.17
CA ALA A 842 -1.46 5.59 -57.45
C ALA A 842 -1.28 5.89 -58.96
N GLN A 843 -1.14 7.16 -59.32
CA GLN A 843 -0.85 7.62 -60.69
C GLN A 843 0.48 7.06 -61.23
N ILE A 844 1.49 6.93 -60.39
CA ILE A 844 2.72 6.19 -60.65
C ILE A 844 2.65 4.94 -59.77
N PRO A 845 2.48 3.73 -60.36
CA PRO A 845 2.44 2.49 -59.59
C PRO A 845 3.67 2.33 -58.70
N LEU A 846 3.46 1.80 -57.50
CA LEU A 846 4.48 1.68 -56.45
C LEU A 846 5.76 1.00 -56.95
N GLU A 847 5.61 -0.08 -57.71
CA GLU A 847 6.73 -0.84 -58.29
C GLU A 847 7.46 -0.06 -59.40
N GLU A 848 6.74 0.76 -60.17
CA GLU A 848 7.34 1.61 -61.20
C GLU A 848 8.14 2.76 -60.58
N HIS A 849 7.62 3.34 -59.49
CA HIS A 849 8.35 4.36 -58.73
C HIS A 849 9.60 3.75 -58.08
N HIS A 850 9.48 2.58 -57.45
CA HIS A 850 10.60 1.88 -56.82
C HIS A 850 11.76 1.57 -57.77
N GLN A 851 11.47 1.22 -59.03
CA GLN A 851 12.51 0.96 -60.05
C GLN A 851 13.31 2.20 -60.48
N LYS A 852 12.80 3.40 -60.21
CA LYS A 852 13.45 4.68 -60.53
C LYS A 852 14.34 5.18 -59.38
N LEU A 853 14.26 4.57 -58.21
CA LEU A 853 15.01 4.95 -57.02
C LEU A 853 16.39 4.30 -56.98
N ASP A 854 17.36 5.03 -56.44
CA ASP A 854 18.66 4.46 -56.08
C ASP A 854 18.50 3.45 -54.92
N THR A 855 19.42 2.50 -54.78
CA THR A 855 19.35 1.45 -53.75
C THR A 855 19.26 2.00 -52.32
N SER A 856 19.84 3.18 -52.03
CA SER A 856 19.71 3.85 -50.74
C SER A 856 18.32 4.45 -50.48
N GLN A 857 17.56 4.72 -51.53
CA GLN A 857 16.23 5.34 -51.49
C GLN A 857 15.08 4.33 -51.54
N GLN A 858 15.36 3.09 -51.92
CA GLN A 858 14.36 2.03 -52.03
C GLN A 858 13.68 1.75 -50.69
N PHE A 859 12.36 1.95 -50.63
CA PHE A 859 11.55 1.81 -49.41
C PHE A 859 10.57 0.62 -49.45
N LEU A 860 10.78 -0.34 -50.36
CA LEU A 860 10.03 -1.60 -50.37
C LEU A 860 10.88 -2.74 -49.80
N ASP A 861 10.26 -3.64 -49.04
CA ASP A 861 10.87 -4.85 -48.52
C ASP A 861 11.09 -5.90 -49.64
N THR A 862 11.68 -7.04 -49.29
CA THR A 862 11.94 -8.13 -50.24
C THR A 862 10.68 -8.79 -50.79
N ASN A 863 9.52 -8.56 -50.16
CA ASN A 863 8.22 -9.07 -50.57
C ASN A 863 7.43 -8.05 -51.43
N GLY A 864 7.95 -6.83 -51.60
CA GLY A 864 7.30 -5.74 -52.33
C GLY A 864 6.33 -4.90 -51.50
N HIS A 865 6.32 -5.05 -50.17
CA HIS A 865 5.55 -4.21 -49.26
C HIS A 865 6.33 -2.95 -48.89
N VAL A 866 5.61 -1.87 -48.56
CA VAL A 866 6.23 -0.66 -48.02
C VAL A 866 6.86 -0.98 -46.66
N ILE A 867 8.11 -0.57 -46.47
CA ILE A 867 8.78 -0.68 -45.17
C ILE A 867 8.11 0.30 -44.19
N PRO A 868 7.85 -0.07 -42.93
CA PRO A 868 7.35 0.86 -41.92
C PRO A 868 8.23 2.11 -41.79
N TYR A 869 7.63 3.30 -41.76
CA TYR A 869 8.32 4.59 -41.87
C TYR A 869 9.33 4.84 -40.72
N ASP A 870 9.04 4.37 -39.53
CA ASP A 870 9.91 4.36 -38.35
C ASP A 870 11.22 3.60 -38.62
N THR A 871 11.15 2.48 -39.34
CA THR A 871 12.33 1.67 -39.73
C THR A 871 13.03 2.14 -41.01
N MET A 872 12.46 3.12 -41.72
CA MET A 872 13.08 3.70 -42.91
C MET A 872 14.28 4.58 -42.54
N ARG A 873 15.37 4.46 -43.31
CA ARG A 873 16.50 5.39 -43.28
C ARG A 873 16.07 6.77 -43.82
N PRO A 874 16.79 7.87 -43.50
CA PRO A 874 16.43 9.22 -43.95
C PRO A 874 16.21 9.36 -45.46
N GLU A 875 17.03 8.68 -46.27
CA GLU A 875 16.94 8.69 -47.74
C GLU A 875 15.69 7.94 -48.25
N GLN A 876 15.28 6.89 -47.53
CA GLN A 876 14.06 6.13 -47.80
C GLN A 876 12.82 6.92 -47.39
N ARG A 877 12.82 7.58 -46.21
CA ARG A 877 11.75 8.50 -45.78
C ARG A 877 11.53 9.61 -46.80
N THR A 878 12.62 10.23 -47.27
CA THR A 878 12.57 11.27 -48.32
C THR A 878 11.94 10.75 -49.62
N ALA A 879 12.35 9.56 -50.06
CA ALA A 879 11.79 8.95 -51.27
C ALA A 879 10.30 8.58 -51.12
N PHE A 880 9.91 8.08 -49.95
CA PHE A 880 8.51 7.78 -49.64
C PHE A 880 7.64 9.04 -49.60
N HIS A 881 8.12 10.12 -48.96
CA HIS A 881 7.47 11.42 -48.99
C HIS A 881 7.26 11.92 -50.43
N ASN A 882 8.30 11.84 -51.27
CA ASN A 882 8.21 12.22 -52.68
C ASN A 882 7.20 11.36 -53.44
N PHE A 883 7.16 10.05 -53.20
CA PHE A 883 6.15 9.16 -53.79
C PHE A 883 4.72 9.60 -53.42
N ILE A 884 4.45 9.87 -52.15
CA ILE A 884 3.13 10.35 -51.71
C ILE A 884 2.80 11.69 -52.37
N SER A 885 3.75 12.63 -52.40
CA SER A 885 3.57 13.95 -53.00
C SER A 885 3.30 13.89 -54.52
N GLU A 886 4.10 13.13 -55.27
CA GLU A 886 4.02 12.99 -56.74
C GLU A 886 2.74 12.30 -57.21
N ASN A 887 2.14 11.44 -56.37
CA ASN A 887 0.86 10.82 -56.66
C ASN A 887 -0.33 11.75 -56.41
N GLY A 888 -0.12 12.96 -55.87
CA GLY A 888 -1.13 14.02 -55.78
C GLY A 888 -2.47 13.53 -55.24
N ASP A 889 -3.58 13.95 -55.87
CA ASP A 889 -4.94 13.56 -55.49
C ASP A 889 -5.31 12.11 -55.86
N SER A 890 -4.46 11.38 -56.61
CA SER A 890 -4.74 9.97 -56.95
C SER A 890 -4.67 9.08 -55.71
N LEU A 891 -3.91 9.52 -54.69
CA LEU A 891 -3.93 8.98 -53.34
C LEU A 891 -4.46 10.05 -52.39
N ARG A 892 -5.34 9.68 -51.46
CA ARG A 892 -5.86 10.62 -50.45
C ARG A 892 -4.81 11.16 -49.46
N TYR A 893 -3.61 10.59 -49.47
CA TYR A 893 -2.54 10.85 -48.50
C TYR A 893 -1.77 12.15 -48.72
N SER A 894 -1.57 12.58 -49.97
CA SER A 894 -0.86 13.83 -50.28
C SER A 894 -1.63 15.05 -49.76
N ALA A 895 -2.94 15.07 -50.00
CA ALA A 895 -3.83 16.10 -49.47
C ALA A 895 -3.87 16.09 -47.93
N ALA A 896 -3.92 14.90 -47.32
CA ALA A 896 -3.94 14.76 -45.87
C ALA A 896 -2.64 15.25 -45.20
N SER A 897 -1.47 14.93 -45.74
CA SER A 897 -0.18 15.41 -45.22
C SER A 897 -0.05 16.93 -45.28
N ASN A 898 -0.48 17.56 -46.39
CA ASN A 898 -0.52 19.02 -46.50
C ASN A 898 -1.57 19.63 -45.56
N TYR A 899 -2.65 18.91 -45.27
CA TYR A 899 -3.71 19.37 -44.38
C TYR A 899 -3.26 19.47 -42.91
N VAL A 900 -2.28 18.67 -42.47
CA VAL A 900 -1.69 18.78 -41.12
C VAL A 900 -1.25 20.22 -40.83
N GLU A 901 -0.60 20.88 -41.79
CA GLU A 901 -0.21 22.29 -41.63
C GLU A 901 -1.41 23.22 -41.46
N THR A 902 -2.50 22.97 -42.20
CA THR A 902 -3.72 23.77 -42.10
C THR A 902 -4.37 23.60 -40.73
N SER A 903 -4.50 22.36 -40.27
CA SER A 903 -5.10 22.02 -38.97
C SER A 903 -4.33 22.65 -37.81
N VAL A 904 -3.01 22.49 -37.78
CA VAL A 904 -2.16 23.05 -36.71
C VAL A 904 -2.15 24.59 -36.73
N ASN A 905 -2.22 25.23 -37.91
CA ASN A 905 -2.39 26.69 -37.98
C ASN A 905 -3.75 27.15 -37.42
N ASN A 906 -4.83 26.38 -37.64
CA ASN A 906 -6.14 26.67 -37.05
C ASN A 906 -6.10 26.48 -35.52
N ALA A 907 -5.46 25.41 -35.03
CA ALA A 907 -5.26 25.16 -33.61
C ALA A 907 -4.48 26.30 -32.94
N ARG A 908 -3.40 26.76 -33.57
CA ARG A 908 -2.65 27.94 -33.10
C ARG A 908 -3.51 29.19 -33.03
N GLN A 909 -4.38 29.40 -34.02
CA GLN A 909 -5.30 30.53 -33.99
C GLN A 909 -6.27 30.39 -32.80
N LEU A 910 -6.79 29.20 -32.52
CA LEU A 910 -7.64 28.93 -31.37
C LEU A 910 -6.92 29.21 -30.03
N HIS A 911 -5.71 28.69 -29.86
CA HIS A 911 -4.87 28.93 -28.69
C HIS A 911 -4.54 30.43 -28.55
N GLY A 912 -4.28 31.11 -29.67
CA GLY A 912 -4.13 32.56 -29.72
C GLY A 912 -5.41 33.35 -29.41
N ASP A 913 -6.60 32.85 -29.75
CA ASP A 913 -7.87 33.55 -29.55
C ASP A 913 -8.41 33.36 -28.11
N ALA A 914 -7.87 32.41 -27.34
CA ALA A 914 -8.17 32.22 -25.91
C ALA A 914 -7.84 33.46 -25.05
N ARG A 915 -7.12 34.44 -25.61
CA ARG A 915 -6.66 35.71 -25.01
C ARG A 915 -7.73 36.67 -24.44
N ILE A 916 -9.04 36.48 -24.69
CA ILE A 916 -9.98 37.63 -24.73
C ILE A 916 -11.05 37.70 -23.60
N ILE A 917 -11.30 36.67 -22.78
CA ILE A 917 -12.63 36.59 -22.12
C ILE A 917 -12.69 36.85 -20.60
N TYR A 918 -11.58 36.93 -19.86
CA TYR A 918 -11.61 37.39 -18.46
C TYR A 918 -10.56 38.47 -18.19
N GLY A 919 -10.99 39.52 -17.50
CA GLY A 919 -10.46 40.88 -17.60
C GLY A 919 -9.02 41.07 -17.14
N ASP A 920 -8.18 41.53 -18.08
CA ASP A 920 -7.21 42.59 -17.82
C ASP A 920 -7.93 43.94 -17.52
#